data_AF-A0A5N4C5U4-F1
#
_entry.id   AF-A0A5N4C5U4-F1
#
_cell.length_a   1.000
_cell.length_b   1.000
_cell.length_c   1.000
_cell.angle_alpha   90.00
_cell.angle_beta   90.00
_cell.angle_gamma   90.00
#
_symmetry.space_group_name_H-M   'P 1'
#
loop_
_entity.id
_entity.type
_entity.pdbx_description
1 polymer ?
#
loop_
_entity_poly.entity_id
_entity_poly.type
_entity_poly.pdbx_seq_one_letter_code
_entity_poly.pdbx_strand_id
1 'polypeptide(L)'
;MCAGRDLDGGLWDYGKKETHPFWGGHEDFSKKVALDGDKCQNWIFKNATTFHVRVQDDNSIAVSLEASDVMSPSSVYVVKITGESKNYFFEFEEFNSTLPPPIIFKASYHGLYYIITLVVVNGNVVTKPSRSITVLTKPLPVTSVSIYDYKPSPETGVLFEIHYPEKYNVFTRVNISYWEGKDYRTMLYKDFFKGKTVFNHWLPGICYSNITFQLVSEATFNKSTLVEYSGVSHEPKRHRTAPYPPRNISVRIVNLNKNNWEEQSGSFPEESFMRSQDTMGKDKLFHYTDGTPEIPSGNLSSGWPDFNSSDYETASPPYWWDSASATPDSEDEFVSVLPVEYENNSTLTETEKSTAGSFSFFPVQMILSWLPPKPPTAFDGFHIHIEREENFTEYLTVGEEAHEFVTELKEPGKYKLSVTTFSSSGSCETRNSQSAKSLSFYISPSGEWIEELTEKPQHVSVHILSSTTAVMSWTSSQENYNGTIVSVVSLTCQKQKESQRLEKQYCTQVNSSKSIIENLVPGAQYQVVMYLRKGPLIGPPSDPVTFAIVPTGIKDLMLYPLGPTAVVLSWTRPYLGVFRKYVVEMFYFNPTTMTSEWTTYYEIAATVSLTASVRIANLLPAWYYNFRVTMVTWGDPELSCCDSSTISFITAPVAPEITSVEYFNSLLYISWTYGDDTTDLSHSRMLHWMVVAEGKKKIKKSVTRNVMTAILSLPPGDIYNLSVTACTERGSNTSMLRLVKLGKKRTQVCVCENHCAGRTRVCVSWFSMDFSTQ
;
A
#
# COMPACT_ATOMS: atom_id res chain seq x y z
N MET A 1 -47.77 -2.28 38.71
CA MET A 1 -47.46 -1.92 40.11
C MET A 1 -45.96 -1.70 40.23
N CYS A 2 -45.54 -0.65 40.94
CA CYS A 2 -44.24 -0.38 41.64
C CYS A 2 -42.92 -1.03 41.13
N ALA A 3 -41.75 -0.38 41.07
CA ALA A 3 -41.31 1.02 41.28
C ALA A 3 -39.90 1.17 40.61
N GLY A 4 -39.47 2.38 40.17
CA GLY A 4 -38.38 3.18 40.79
C GLY A 4 -37.18 2.37 41.31
N ARG A 5 -35.89 2.58 40.96
CA ARG A 5 -35.09 3.81 40.73
C ARG A 5 -33.67 3.41 40.20
N ASP A 6 -32.73 4.23 39.72
CA ASP A 6 -32.62 5.62 39.18
C ASP A 6 -31.21 5.75 38.48
N LEU A 7 -31.00 6.77 37.64
CA LEU A 7 -29.72 7.44 37.21
C LEU A 7 -28.73 6.89 36.12
N ASP A 8 -28.40 7.85 35.23
CA ASP A 8 -27.15 8.17 34.49
C ASP A 8 -26.59 7.37 33.29
N GLY A 9 -26.12 8.15 32.28
CA GLY A 9 -25.22 7.72 31.20
C GLY A 9 -25.79 7.82 29.78
N GLY A 10 -25.68 9.00 29.12
CA GLY A 10 -26.19 9.21 27.76
C GLY A 10 -25.21 8.87 26.63
N LEU A 11 -25.73 8.74 25.40
CA LEU A 11 -24.94 8.82 24.17
C LEU A 11 -25.79 9.40 23.02
N TRP A 12 -25.14 10.19 22.15
CA TRP A 12 -25.73 10.75 20.92
C TRP A 12 -25.40 9.85 19.73
N ASP A 13 -26.35 9.62 18.83
CA ASP A 13 -26.12 9.81 17.38
C ASP A 13 -27.44 9.79 16.60
N TYR A 14 -27.52 10.52 15.48
CA TYR A 14 -28.64 10.40 14.53
C TYR A 14 -28.17 10.55 13.08
N GLY A 15 -28.32 9.49 12.30
CA GLY A 15 -27.99 9.45 10.88
C GLY A 15 -29.22 9.67 9.98
N LYS A 16 -29.02 10.52 8.96
CA LYS A 16 -29.40 10.38 7.52
C LYS A 16 -30.72 9.68 7.08
N LYS A 17 -31.24 10.25 5.97
CA LYS A 17 -32.14 9.67 4.92
C LYS A 17 -33.62 9.50 5.33
N GLU A 18 -34.62 9.59 4.44
CA GLU A 18 -34.70 9.74 2.96
C GLU A 18 -36.10 10.35 2.62
N THR A 19 -36.30 11.21 1.61
CA THR A 19 -36.77 10.85 0.24
C THR A 19 -37.21 12.11 -0.56
N HIS A 20 -37.30 11.99 -1.88
CA HIS A 20 -37.90 12.92 -2.88
C HIS A 20 -39.03 12.15 -3.62
N PRO A 21 -39.99 12.74 -4.40
CA PRO A 21 -39.73 13.72 -5.49
C PRO A 21 -40.83 14.79 -5.80
N PHE A 22 -40.67 15.44 -6.97
CA PHE A 22 -41.36 16.62 -7.54
C PHE A 22 -42.87 16.52 -7.79
N TRP A 23 -43.56 17.67 -7.68
CA TRP A 23 -44.40 18.42 -8.68
C TRP A 23 -44.90 19.72 -7.97
N GLY A 24 -45.22 20.87 -8.60
CA GLY A 24 -45.03 21.33 -9.98
C GLY A 24 -46.16 22.27 -10.46
N GLY A 25 -46.02 23.62 -10.35
CA GLY A 25 -47.09 24.56 -10.75
C GLY A 25 -46.74 26.07 -10.68
N HIS A 26 -46.96 26.77 -11.79
CA HIS A 26 -46.97 28.24 -11.93
C HIS A 26 -48.32 28.82 -11.45
N GLU A 27 -48.35 30.06 -10.93
CA GLU A 27 -49.32 31.08 -11.37
C GLU A 27 -48.98 32.50 -10.87
N ASP A 28 -49.11 33.47 -11.76
CA ASP A 28 -49.09 34.92 -11.47
C ASP A 28 -50.37 35.34 -10.73
N PHE A 29 -50.30 36.35 -9.85
CA PHE A 29 -51.38 37.35 -9.80
C PHE A 29 -50.92 38.70 -9.24
N SER A 30 -50.61 39.62 -10.14
CA SER A 30 -50.60 41.06 -9.84
C SER A 30 -52.02 41.57 -9.60
N LYS A 31 -52.29 42.19 -8.44
CA LYS A 31 -53.45 43.08 -8.26
C LYS A 31 -53.09 44.33 -7.46
N LYS A 32 -52.97 45.45 -8.17
CA LYS A 32 -53.26 46.79 -7.62
C LYS A 32 -54.76 46.90 -7.34
N VAL A 33 -55.14 47.48 -6.20
CA VAL A 33 -56.46 48.10 -6.00
C VAL A 33 -56.22 49.47 -5.36
N ALA A 34 -56.99 50.47 -5.79
CA ALA A 34 -56.79 51.88 -5.45
C ALA A 34 -57.55 52.31 -4.18
N LEU A 35 -57.26 53.52 -3.72
CA LEU A 35 -57.85 54.19 -2.57
C LEU A 35 -59.22 54.84 -2.89
N ASP A 36 -60.17 54.68 -1.99
CA ASP A 36 -61.19 55.65 -1.55
C ASP A 36 -61.86 55.06 -0.27
N GLY A 37 -62.46 55.76 0.68
CA GLY A 37 -62.65 57.19 0.90
C GLY A 37 -63.53 57.40 2.14
N ASP A 38 -63.08 58.27 3.05
CA ASP A 38 -63.84 58.91 4.16
C ASP A 38 -64.24 58.13 5.46
N LYS A 39 -64.00 58.84 6.58
CA LYS A 39 -64.54 58.70 7.96
C LYS A 39 -64.31 57.41 8.79
N CYS A 40 -63.33 57.50 9.70
CA CYS A 40 -63.61 57.22 11.12
C CYS A 40 -62.79 58.14 12.05
N GLN A 41 -63.44 58.65 13.10
CA GLN A 41 -63.01 59.74 13.98
C GLN A 41 -61.63 59.63 14.64
N ASN A 42 -60.99 60.79 14.77
CA ASN A 42 -60.08 61.22 15.84
C ASN A 42 -59.94 60.24 17.03
N TRP A 43 -58.90 59.40 16.97
CA TRP A 43 -58.12 59.07 18.15
C TRP A 43 -56.71 59.62 17.93
N ILE A 44 -56.52 60.89 18.32
CA ILE A 44 -55.18 61.43 18.53
C ILE A 44 -54.60 60.71 19.76
N PHE A 45 -54.02 59.54 19.53
CA PHE A 45 -52.99 59.05 20.43
C PHE A 45 -51.87 60.07 20.36
N LYS A 46 -51.77 60.90 21.42
CA LYS A 46 -50.55 61.64 21.72
C LYS A 46 -49.44 60.61 21.95
N ASN A 47 -48.73 60.25 20.88
CA ASN A 47 -47.39 59.71 21.00
C ASN A 47 -46.57 60.80 21.68
N ALA A 48 -46.46 60.73 23.00
CA ALA A 48 -45.58 61.58 23.77
C ALA A 48 -44.17 61.33 23.26
N THR A 49 -43.62 62.31 22.55
CA THR A 49 -42.35 62.16 21.84
C THR A 49 -41.22 61.90 22.83
N THR A 50 -40.34 60.98 22.43
CA THR A 50 -39.22 60.48 23.22
C THR A 50 -37.95 61.19 22.82
N PHE A 51 -36.96 61.19 23.72
CA PHE A 51 -35.59 61.60 23.42
C PHE A 51 -35.12 61.00 22.09
N HIS A 52 -34.49 61.83 21.30
CA HIS A 52 -34.26 61.56 19.89
C HIS A 52 -32.87 60.95 19.70
N VAL A 53 -32.81 59.83 18.98
CA VAL A 53 -31.58 59.07 18.72
C VAL A 53 -31.37 58.94 17.22
N ARG A 54 -30.17 59.29 16.73
CA ARG A 54 -29.77 59.05 15.34
C ARG A 54 -28.38 58.42 15.27
N VAL A 55 -28.22 57.49 14.34
CA VAL A 55 -26.91 57.00 13.90
C VAL A 55 -26.41 57.93 12.79
N GLN A 56 -25.21 58.48 12.93
CA GLN A 56 -24.53 59.30 11.93
C GLN A 56 -23.70 58.43 10.97
N ASP A 57 -23.22 59.00 9.87
CA ASP A 57 -22.50 58.25 8.83
C ASP A 57 -21.10 57.75 9.27
N ASP A 58 -20.54 58.28 10.35
CA ASP A 58 -19.33 57.73 11.01
C ASP A 58 -19.65 56.59 12.00
N ASN A 59 -20.89 56.08 12.00
CA ASN A 59 -21.44 55.14 12.99
C ASN A 59 -21.42 55.66 14.45
N SER A 60 -21.30 56.98 14.68
CA SER A 60 -21.60 57.54 16.00
C SER A 60 -23.11 57.60 16.25
N ILE A 61 -23.50 57.34 17.49
CA ILE A 61 -24.88 57.43 17.97
C ILE A 61 -25.01 58.77 18.69
N ALA A 62 -25.78 59.70 18.10
CA ALA A 62 -26.14 60.96 18.73
C ALA A 62 -27.47 60.80 19.48
N VAL A 63 -27.48 61.23 20.74
CA VAL A 63 -28.63 61.21 21.64
C VAL A 63 -28.92 62.64 22.11
N SER A 64 -30.10 63.16 21.77
CA SER A 64 -30.58 64.50 22.14
C SER A 64 -31.88 64.40 22.92
N LEU A 65 -32.01 65.12 24.04
CA LEU A 65 -33.29 65.27 24.73
C LEU A 65 -34.25 66.14 23.90
N GLU A 66 -35.54 65.81 23.91
CA GLU A 66 -36.58 66.70 23.44
C GLU A 66 -37.21 67.47 24.61
N ALA A 67 -37.91 68.57 24.31
CA ALA A 67 -38.60 69.38 25.32
C ALA A 67 -39.72 68.60 26.07
N SER A 68 -40.15 67.46 25.54
CA SER A 68 -41.11 66.53 26.14
C SER A 68 -40.52 65.57 27.18
N ASP A 69 -39.20 65.35 27.19
CA ASP A 69 -38.54 64.41 28.11
C ASP A 69 -38.19 65.04 29.48
N VAL A 70 -38.17 66.37 29.55
CA VAL A 70 -37.74 67.13 30.72
C VAL A 70 -38.86 67.17 31.77
N MET A 71 -38.76 66.31 32.78
CA MET A 71 -39.75 66.19 33.86
C MET A 71 -39.60 67.28 34.94
N SER A 72 -38.36 67.64 35.26
CA SER A 72 -38.03 68.74 36.18
C SER A 72 -36.62 69.30 35.87
N PRO A 73 -36.39 70.61 36.08
CA PRO A 73 -35.09 71.24 35.80
C PRO A 73 -34.00 70.86 36.81
N SER A 74 -34.38 70.36 37.99
CA SER A 74 -33.45 69.93 39.06
C SER A 74 -33.12 68.42 39.01
N SER A 75 -33.32 67.76 37.88
CA SER A 75 -33.12 66.32 37.72
C SER A 75 -31.92 66.04 36.82
N VAL A 76 -31.13 65.03 37.16
CA VAL A 76 -30.00 64.60 36.34
C VAL A 76 -30.48 63.58 35.31
N TYR A 77 -30.18 63.83 34.03
CA TYR A 77 -30.57 62.96 32.92
C TYR A 77 -29.35 62.15 32.46
N VAL A 78 -29.43 60.83 32.61
CA VAL A 78 -28.35 59.89 32.28
C VAL A 78 -28.80 58.95 31.17
N VAL A 79 -28.00 58.85 30.10
CA VAL A 79 -28.20 57.89 29.03
C VAL A 79 -27.39 56.64 29.31
N LYS A 80 -28.07 55.50 29.43
CA LYS A 80 -27.44 54.17 29.46
C LYS A 80 -27.44 53.58 28.04
N ILE A 81 -26.26 53.32 27.50
CA ILE A 81 -26.07 52.65 26.20
C ILE A 81 -25.60 51.22 26.46
N THR A 82 -26.33 50.25 25.90
CA THR A 82 -26.03 48.82 26.03
C THR A 82 -26.01 48.14 24.65
N GLY A 83 -25.02 47.28 24.41
CA GLY A 83 -24.86 46.51 23.17
C GLY A 83 -23.48 45.85 23.10
N GLU A 84 -22.45 46.60 23.50
CA GLU A 84 -21.07 46.10 23.66
C GLU A 84 -20.88 45.33 24.98
N SER A 85 -19.68 44.77 25.18
CA SER A 85 -19.31 44.04 26.41
C SER A 85 -19.31 44.89 27.69
N LYS A 86 -19.40 46.22 27.57
CA LYS A 86 -19.55 47.16 28.67
C LYS A 86 -20.80 48.02 28.45
N ASN A 87 -21.52 48.30 29.54
CA ASN A 87 -22.58 49.29 29.54
C ASN A 87 -21.96 50.67 29.75
N TYR A 88 -22.30 51.63 28.89
CA TYR A 88 -21.84 53.01 29.00
C TYR A 88 -22.93 53.87 29.62
N PHE A 89 -22.52 54.82 30.45
CA PHE A 89 -23.41 55.79 31.10
C PHE A 89 -22.86 57.18 30.83
N PHE A 90 -23.69 58.06 30.27
CA PHE A 90 -23.34 59.44 29.95
C PHE A 90 -24.37 60.38 30.57
N GLU A 91 -23.90 61.41 31.24
CA GLU A 91 -24.74 62.44 31.86
C GLU A 91 -24.88 63.63 30.90
N PHE A 92 -26.08 64.19 30.78
CA PHE A 92 -26.28 65.45 30.06
C PHE A 92 -25.82 66.62 30.92
N GLU A 93 -25.19 67.63 30.30
CA GLU A 93 -24.81 68.88 30.98
C GLU A 93 -26.04 69.58 31.58
N GLU A 94 -25.87 70.20 32.76
CA GLU A 94 -26.95 70.88 33.48
C GLU A 94 -27.48 72.09 32.69
N PHE A 95 -28.81 72.21 32.58
CA PHE A 95 -29.45 73.16 31.66
C PHE A 95 -30.64 73.92 32.28
N ASN A 96 -30.56 75.25 32.22
CA ASN A 96 -31.48 76.14 32.95
C ASN A 96 -32.56 76.84 32.11
N SER A 97 -32.65 76.57 30.79
CA SER A 97 -33.78 76.98 29.91
C SER A 97 -33.70 76.42 28.48
N THR A 98 -32.49 76.21 27.96
CA THR A 98 -32.24 75.63 26.62
C THR A 98 -31.89 74.15 26.74
N LEU A 99 -32.27 73.30 25.77
CA LEU A 99 -31.89 71.88 25.78
C LEU A 99 -30.35 71.70 25.75
N PRO A 100 -29.81 70.66 26.42
CA PRO A 100 -28.38 70.41 26.46
C PRO A 100 -27.85 69.90 25.09
N PRO A 101 -26.54 70.03 24.82
CA PRO A 101 -25.95 69.49 23.59
C PRO A 101 -26.14 67.96 23.49
N PRO A 102 -26.21 67.41 22.26
CA PRO A 102 -26.38 65.98 22.07
C PRO A 102 -25.15 65.20 22.53
N ILE A 103 -25.37 64.11 23.26
CA ILE A 103 -24.32 63.16 23.63
C ILE A 103 -23.96 62.35 22.37
N ILE A 104 -22.68 62.36 21.99
CA ILE A 104 -22.15 61.61 20.85
C ILE A 104 -21.38 60.40 21.36
N PHE A 105 -21.92 59.20 21.18
CA PHE A 105 -21.25 57.94 21.47
C PHE A 105 -20.66 57.34 20.19
N LYS A 106 -19.34 57.13 20.14
CA LYS A 106 -18.70 56.42 19.04
C LYS A 106 -18.80 54.92 19.30
N ALA A 107 -19.61 54.22 18.49
CA ALA A 107 -19.75 52.77 18.56
C ALA A 107 -18.42 52.10 18.20
N SER A 108 -17.93 51.21 19.07
CA SER A 108 -16.76 50.37 18.78
C SER A 108 -17.13 49.26 17.80
N TYR A 109 -18.37 48.73 17.89
CA TYR A 109 -18.87 47.63 17.07
C TYR A 109 -19.85 48.14 15.99
N HIS A 110 -19.53 47.84 14.75
CA HIS A 110 -20.31 48.21 13.56
C HIS A 110 -21.20 47.05 13.11
N GLY A 111 -22.40 47.36 12.60
CA GLY A 111 -23.38 46.33 12.24
C GLY A 111 -24.04 45.64 13.45
N LEU A 112 -23.89 46.21 14.65
CA LEU A 112 -24.45 45.71 15.90
C LEU A 112 -25.64 46.59 16.33
N TYR A 113 -26.65 45.99 16.97
CA TYR A 113 -27.76 46.75 17.53
C TYR A 113 -27.41 47.27 18.94
N TYR A 114 -27.82 48.51 19.21
CA TYR A 114 -27.63 49.20 20.47
C TYR A 114 -28.99 49.55 21.06
N ILE A 115 -29.14 49.33 22.37
CA ILE A 115 -30.30 49.75 23.15
C ILE A 115 -29.88 50.96 23.98
N ILE A 116 -30.50 52.10 23.71
CA ILE A 116 -30.30 53.37 24.41
C ILE A 116 -31.47 53.54 25.37
N THR A 117 -31.18 53.70 26.67
CA THR A 117 -32.20 53.87 27.72
C THR A 117 -31.97 55.18 28.45
N LEU A 118 -32.99 56.04 28.52
CA LEU A 118 -32.94 57.25 29.34
C LEU A 118 -33.29 56.91 30.78
N VAL A 119 -32.45 57.33 31.71
CA VAL A 119 -32.58 57.16 33.15
C VAL A 119 -32.58 58.55 33.78
N VAL A 120 -33.63 58.87 34.55
CA VAL A 120 -33.73 60.14 35.27
C VAL A 120 -33.39 59.88 36.74
N VAL A 121 -32.52 60.72 37.30
CA VAL A 121 -32.09 60.63 38.71
C VAL A 121 -32.54 61.90 39.43
N ASN A 122 -33.31 61.73 40.51
CA ASN A 122 -33.90 62.84 41.25
C ASN A 122 -33.53 62.67 42.74
N GLY A 123 -32.40 63.28 43.14
CA GLY A 123 -31.77 63.02 44.43
C GLY A 123 -31.21 61.59 44.54
N ASN A 124 -31.12 61.06 45.77
CA ASN A 124 -30.58 59.71 46.05
C ASN A 124 -31.49 58.54 45.59
N VAL A 125 -32.55 58.81 44.82
CA VAL A 125 -33.49 57.78 44.33
C VAL A 125 -33.51 57.81 42.81
N VAL A 126 -33.01 56.74 42.20
CA VAL A 126 -33.17 56.47 40.76
C VAL A 126 -34.64 56.13 40.51
N THR A 127 -35.36 56.96 39.77
CA THR A 127 -36.72 56.62 39.34
C THR A 127 -36.65 55.57 38.23
N LYS A 128 -37.69 54.72 38.11
CA LYS A 128 -37.68 53.60 37.15
C LYS A 128 -37.36 54.10 35.72
N PRO A 129 -36.55 53.35 34.93
CA PRO A 129 -36.17 53.76 33.58
C PRO A 129 -37.43 54.00 32.74
N SER A 130 -37.53 55.17 32.12
CA SER A 130 -38.80 55.63 31.55
C SER A 130 -39.08 54.96 30.20
N ARG A 131 -38.13 55.01 29.25
CA ARG A 131 -38.25 54.45 27.89
C ARG A 131 -36.88 54.06 27.30
N SER A 132 -36.87 53.12 26.35
CA SER A 132 -35.67 52.69 25.60
C SER A 132 -35.91 52.68 24.10
N ILE A 133 -34.89 53.06 23.32
CA ILE A 133 -34.87 53.09 21.85
C ILE A 133 -33.78 52.16 21.34
N THR A 134 -34.07 51.40 20.29
CA THR A 134 -33.11 50.51 19.63
C THR A 134 -32.69 51.06 18.29
N VAL A 135 -31.39 51.11 18.04
CA VAL A 135 -30.80 51.48 16.75
C VAL A 135 -29.83 50.40 16.27
N LEU A 136 -29.57 50.33 14.97
CA LEU A 136 -28.61 49.44 14.36
C LEU A 136 -27.51 50.28 13.72
N THR A 137 -26.24 50.00 14.02
CA THR A 137 -25.12 50.64 13.32
C THR A 137 -24.92 50.00 11.95
N LYS A 138 -24.38 50.72 10.97
CA LYS A 138 -24.11 50.17 9.63
C LYS A 138 -22.86 49.29 9.68
N PRO A 139 -22.83 48.08 9.07
CA PRO A 139 -21.60 47.30 8.96
C PRO A 139 -20.56 48.03 8.09
N LEU A 140 -19.27 47.90 8.42
CA LEU A 140 -18.18 48.45 7.63
C LEU A 140 -18.09 47.74 6.26
N PRO A 141 -17.73 48.45 5.18
CA PRO A 141 -17.77 47.89 3.83
C PRO A 141 -16.59 46.93 3.54
N VAL A 142 -16.76 46.12 2.49
CA VAL A 142 -15.78 45.13 2.04
C VAL A 142 -14.54 45.83 1.45
N THR A 143 -13.35 45.46 1.92
CA THR A 143 -12.09 46.11 1.53
C THR A 143 -11.51 45.54 0.24
N SER A 144 -11.57 44.23 0.03
CA SER A 144 -11.15 43.59 -1.22
C SER A 144 -11.92 42.28 -1.46
N VAL A 145 -11.97 41.86 -2.72
CA VAL A 145 -12.68 40.66 -3.17
C VAL A 145 -11.86 39.92 -4.22
N SER A 146 -11.72 38.61 -4.02
CA SER A 146 -11.17 37.66 -4.97
C SER A 146 -12.22 36.62 -5.35
N ILE A 147 -12.18 36.15 -6.59
CA ILE A 147 -13.15 35.20 -7.18
C ILE A 147 -12.36 34.12 -7.91
N TYR A 148 -12.60 32.85 -7.58
CA TYR A 148 -11.88 31.70 -8.13
C TYR A 148 -12.81 30.57 -8.55
N ASP A 149 -12.38 29.73 -9.49
CA ASP A 149 -13.07 28.49 -9.86
C ASP A 149 -13.16 27.53 -8.66
N TYR A 150 -14.33 26.97 -8.39
CA TYR A 150 -14.44 25.86 -7.44
C TYR A 150 -13.96 24.57 -8.12
N LYS A 151 -12.71 24.17 -7.85
CA LYS A 151 -12.02 23.05 -8.54
C LYS A 151 -12.85 21.77 -8.77
N PRO A 152 -13.71 21.30 -7.84
CA PRO A 152 -14.54 20.11 -8.07
C PRO A 152 -15.67 20.27 -9.10
N SER A 153 -16.12 21.49 -9.39
CA SER A 153 -17.20 21.77 -10.35
C SER A 153 -17.11 23.22 -10.88
N PRO A 154 -16.08 23.56 -11.69
CA PRO A 154 -15.84 24.91 -12.18
C PRO A 154 -16.90 25.42 -13.18
N GLU A 155 -17.83 24.56 -13.59
CA GLU A 155 -18.91 24.90 -14.51
C GLU A 155 -20.08 25.60 -13.81
N THR A 156 -20.31 25.32 -12.52
CA THR A 156 -21.41 25.91 -11.74
C THR A 156 -20.96 26.54 -10.42
N GLY A 157 -19.78 26.15 -9.93
CA GLY A 157 -19.26 26.50 -8.62
C GLY A 157 -18.16 27.55 -8.66
N VAL A 158 -18.32 28.59 -7.86
CA VAL A 158 -17.35 29.69 -7.71
C VAL A 158 -17.05 29.92 -6.24
N LEU A 159 -15.76 30.09 -5.91
CA LEU A 159 -15.29 30.43 -4.58
C LEU A 159 -15.13 31.95 -4.47
N PHE A 160 -15.90 32.57 -3.59
CA PHE A 160 -15.71 33.97 -3.20
C PHE A 160 -14.83 34.05 -1.95
N GLU A 161 -13.84 34.93 -2.00
CA GLU A 161 -12.99 35.32 -0.88
C GLU A 161 -13.11 36.84 -0.68
N ILE A 162 -13.92 37.24 0.30
CA ILE A 162 -14.15 38.63 0.67
C ILE A 162 -13.34 39.00 1.90
N HIS A 163 -12.67 40.15 1.85
CA HIS A 163 -11.95 40.71 2.99
C HIS A 163 -12.73 41.90 3.55
N TYR A 164 -12.88 41.93 4.86
CA TYR A 164 -13.54 43.01 5.60
C TYR A 164 -12.82 43.23 6.94
N PRO A 165 -13.06 44.36 7.64
CA PRO A 165 -12.46 44.58 8.95
C PRO A 165 -13.04 43.61 9.98
N GLU A 166 -12.40 42.46 10.21
CA GLU A 166 -12.95 41.40 11.10
C GLU A 166 -13.09 41.87 12.55
N LYS A 167 -12.23 42.79 13.00
CA LYS A 167 -12.31 43.36 14.34
C LYS A 167 -13.48 44.34 14.42
N TYR A 168 -14.44 44.02 15.27
CA TYR A 168 -15.58 44.86 15.62
C TYR A 168 -16.57 45.14 14.47
N ASN A 169 -16.62 44.32 13.42
CA ASN A 169 -17.65 44.39 12.38
C ASN A 169 -18.55 43.14 12.43
N VAL A 170 -19.87 43.34 12.55
CA VAL A 170 -20.86 42.29 12.76
C VAL A 170 -21.88 42.35 11.62
N PHE A 171 -22.04 41.25 10.88
CA PHE A 171 -23.06 41.14 9.83
C PHE A 171 -23.67 39.75 9.83
N THR A 172 -24.86 39.62 9.26
CA THR A 172 -25.67 38.39 9.26
C THR A 172 -25.81 37.76 7.87
N ARG A 173 -25.74 38.57 6.81
CA ARG A 173 -25.88 38.14 5.41
C ARG A 173 -24.95 38.98 4.53
N VAL A 174 -24.70 38.51 3.31
CA VAL A 174 -24.03 39.30 2.27
C VAL A 174 -24.98 39.41 1.08
N ASN A 175 -25.22 40.63 0.62
CA ASN A 175 -25.92 40.90 -0.63
C ASN A 175 -24.89 40.89 -1.76
N ILE A 176 -25.05 39.95 -2.71
CA ILE A 176 -24.21 39.82 -3.89
C ILE A 176 -25.02 40.34 -5.07
N SER A 177 -24.54 41.36 -5.76
CA SER A 177 -25.17 41.92 -6.95
C SER A 177 -24.26 41.80 -8.16
N TYR A 178 -24.82 41.44 -9.32
CA TYR A 178 -24.07 41.17 -10.54
C TYR A 178 -24.95 41.34 -11.79
N TRP A 179 -24.31 41.42 -12.95
CA TRP A 179 -24.96 41.45 -14.25
C TRP A 179 -24.74 40.12 -14.98
N GLU A 180 -25.85 39.47 -15.32
CA GLU A 180 -25.94 38.27 -16.15
C GLU A 180 -26.30 38.72 -17.59
N GLY A 181 -25.28 39.04 -18.39
CA GLY A 181 -25.48 39.70 -19.68
C GLY A 181 -26.10 41.10 -19.51
N LYS A 182 -27.42 41.22 -19.78
CA LYS A 182 -28.20 42.46 -19.59
C LYS A 182 -29.04 42.47 -18.32
N ASP A 183 -29.19 41.32 -17.65
CA ASP A 183 -30.06 41.20 -16.48
C ASP A 183 -29.28 41.51 -15.21
N TYR A 184 -29.72 42.54 -14.48
CA TYR A 184 -29.21 42.84 -13.15
C TYR A 184 -29.86 41.90 -12.13
N ARG A 185 -29.05 41.17 -11.37
CA ARG A 185 -29.49 40.23 -10.33
C ARG A 185 -28.86 40.55 -8.99
N THR A 186 -29.62 40.34 -7.92
CA THR A 186 -29.15 40.47 -6.53
C THR A 186 -29.56 39.24 -5.74
N MET A 187 -28.72 38.82 -4.79
CA MET A 187 -29.00 37.67 -3.94
C MET A 187 -28.45 37.88 -2.53
N LEU A 188 -29.30 37.71 -1.53
CA LEU A 188 -28.92 37.67 -0.12
C LEU A 188 -28.47 36.26 0.26
N TYR A 189 -27.18 36.11 0.52
CA TYR A 189 -26.55 34.84 0.87
C TYR A 189 -26.21 34.79 2.36
N LYS A 190 -26.36 33.61 2.97
CA LYS A 190 -26.04 33.33 4.39
C LYS A 190 -24.73 32.55 4.47
N ASP A 191 -24.21 32.35 5.69
CA ASP A 191 -23.11 31.41 5.95
C ASP A 191 -21.76 31.78 5.29
N PHE A 192 -21.34 33.04 5.45
CA PHE A 192 -19.96 33.49 5.16
C PHE A 192 -19.01 33.17 6.32
N PHE A 193 -18.42 31.97 6.30
CA PHE A 193 -17.41 31.59 7.29
C PHE A 193 -16.06 32.24 6.98
N LYS A 194 -15.60 33.17 7.82
CA LYS A 194 -14.29 33.85 7.72
C LYS A 194 -14.01 34.42 6.31
N GLY A 195 -15.01 35.08 5.73
CA GLY A 195 -14.90 35.69 4.41
C GLY A 195 -14.83 34.73 3.21
N LYS A 196 -14.93 33.41 3.39
CA LYS A 196 -14.91 32.44 2.28
C LYS A 196 -16.25 31.73 2.13
N THR A 197 -16.75 31.63 0.90
CA THR A 197 -17.93 30.82 0.60
C THR A 197 -17.93 30.27 -0.82
N VAL A 198 -18.55 29.11 -1.02
CA VAL A 198 -18.71 28.46 -2.32
C VAL A 198 -20.13 28.68 -2.80
N PHE A 199 -20.28 29.17 -4.03
CA PHE A 199 -21.54 29.54 -4.64
C PHE A 199 -21.79 28.70 -5.90
N ASN A 200 -22.85 27.88 -5.89
CA ASN A 200 -23.10 26.84 -6.89
C ASN A 200 -24.34 27.09 -7.78
N HIS A 201 -24.77 28.36 -7.93
CA HIS A 201 -26.00 28.72 -8.67
C HIS A 201 -25.74 29.49 -9.98
N TRP A 202 -24.48 29.61 -10.40
CA TRP A 202 -24.15 30.23 -11.69
C TRP A 202 -24.21 29.20 -12.82
N LEU A 203 -24.55 29.70 -14.02
CA LEU A 203 -24.74 28.89 -15.21
C LEU A 203 -23.40 28.65 -15.92
N PRO A 204 -23.15 27.46 -16.50
CA PRO A 204 -21.95 27.14 -17.26
C PRO A 204 -21.69 28.07 -18.44
N GLY A 205 -20.45 28.57 -18.54
CA GLY A 205 -19.98 29.39 -19.65
C GLY A 205 -20.51 30.82 -19.70
N ILE A 206 -21.24 31.30 -18.69
CA ILE A 206 -21.75 32.68 -18.65
C ILE A 206 -20.70 33.64 -18.07
N CYS A 207 -20.52 34.79 -18.71
CA CYS A 207 -19.75 35.91 -18.18
C CYS A 207 -20.61 36.75 -17.22
N TYR A 208 -20.27 36.70 -15.93
CA TYR A 208 -20.83 37.56 -14.90
C TYR A 208 -19.97 38.80 -14.74
N SER A 209 -20.59 39.98 -14.79
CA SER A 209 -19.87 41.26 -14.77
C SER A 209 -20.40 42.22 -13.71
N ASN A 210 -19.56 43.19 -13.32
CA ASN A 210 -19.88 44.21 -12.31
C ASN A 210 -20.42 43.56 -11.01
N ILE A 211 -19.67 42.56 -10.53
CA ILE A 211 -19.98 41.78 -9.33
C ILE A 211 -19.56 42.59 -8.10
N THR A 212 -20.50 42.90 -7.22
CA THR A 212 -20.28 43.68 -5.99
C THR A 212 -20.91 43.02 -4.76
N PHE A 213 -20.29 43.27 -3.59
CA PHE A 213 -20.64 42.65 -2.31
C PHE A 213 -20.94 43.72 -1.26
N GLN A 214 -22.09 43.62 -0.60
CA GLN A 214 -22.46 44.45 0.54
C GLN A 214 -22.71 43.57 1.76
N LEU A 215 -22.16 43.94 2.91
CA LEU A 215 -22.46 43.28 4.18
C LEU A 215 -23.81 43.80 4.69
N VAL A 216 -24.64 42.89 5.21
CA VAL A 216 -25.98 43.21 5.69
C VAL A 216 -26.13 42.72 7.12
N SER A 217 -26.47 43.65 8.01
CA SER A 217 -26.74 43.38 9.41
C SER A 217 -28.25 43.43 9.64
N GLU A 218 -28.79 42.39 10.26
CA GLU A 218 -30.23 42.24 10.55
C GLU A 218 -30.38 41.94 12.05
N ALA A 219 -31.18 42.77 12.74
CA ALA A 219 -31.44 42.63 14.15
C ALA A 219 -32.95 42.68 14.42
N THR A 220 -33.47 41.70 15.15
CA THR A 220 -34.91 41.59 15.46
C THR A 220 -35.14 41.89 16.94
N PHE A 221 -35.92 42.93 17.24
CA PHE A 221 -36.20 43.36 18.61
C PHE A 221 -37.69 43.71 18.75
N ASN A 222 -38.36 43.17 19.77
CA ASN A 222 -39.76 43.47 20.08
C ASN A 222 -40.72 43.45 18.86
N LYS A 223 -40.55 42.46 17.98
CA LYS A 223 -41.27 42.25 16.69
C LYS A 223 -40.97 43.25 15.55
N SER A 224 -40.08 44.23 15.72
CA SER A 224 -39.53 45.00 14.59
C SER A 224 -38.19 44.41 14.13
N THR A 225 -37.92 44.52 12.83
CA THR A 225 -36.67 44.06 12.20
C THR A 225 -35.91 45.27 11.66
N LEU A 226 -34.76 45.57 12.23
CA LEU A 226 -33.84 46.58 11.73
C LEU A 226 -32.86 45.91 10.75
N VAL A 227 -32.63 46.55 9.61
CA VAL A 227 -31.70 46.07 8.57
C VAL A 227 -30.86 47.24 8.09
N GLU A 228 -29.54 47.08 8.14
CA GLU A 228 -28.58 48.07 7.64
C GLU A 228 -27.59 47.43 6.66
N TYR A 229 -27.19 48.21 5.66
CA TYR A 229 -26.35 47.76 4.55
C TYR A 229 -25.02 48.53 4.54
N SER A 230 -23.92 47.83 4.27
CA SER A 230 -22.64 48.48 4.01
C SER A 230 -22.66 49.21 2.66
N GLY A 231 -21.81 50.21 2.53
CA GLY A 231 -21.41 50.72 1.21
C GLY A 231 -20.65 49.65 0.40
N VAL A 232 -20.45 49.93 -0.89
CA VAL A 232 -19.53 49.19 -1.77
C VAL A 232 -18.27 50.04 -1.95
N SER A 233 -17.17 49.65 -1.31
CA SER A 233 -15.86 50.33 -1.44
C SER A 233 -14.89 49.60 -2.35
N HIS A 234 -15.12 48.31 -2.65
CA HIS A 234 -14.24 47.53 -3.52
C HIS A 234 -14.59 47.75 -5.01
N GLU A 235 -13.61 47.57 -5.89
CA GLU A 235 -13.84 47.59 -7.33
C GLU A 235 -14.72 46.41 -7.79
N PRO A 236 -15.72 46.63 -8.66
CA PRO A 236 -16.53 45.55 -9.19
C PRO A 236 -15.72 44.53 -9.97
N LYS A 237 -15.96 43.24 -9.72
CA LYS A 237 -15.22 42.14 -10.36
C LYS A 237 -16.01 41.54 -11.53
N ARG A 238 -15.33 40.68 -12.31
CA ARG A 238 -15.88 39.91 -13.43
C ARG A 238 -15.37 38.48 -13.35
N HIS A 239 -16.18 37.52 -13.77
CA HIS A 239 -15.79 36.11 -13.77
C HIS A 239 -16.65 35.33 -14.79
N ARG A 240 -16.05 34.34 -15.45
CA ARG A 240 -16.74 33.43 -16.38
C ARG A 240 -16.56 31.99 -15.88
N THR A 241 -17.65 31.30 -15.62
CA THR A 241 -17.67 29.87 -15.30
C THR A 241 -17.19 29.05 -16.51
N ALA A 242 -16.69 27.84 -16.28
CA ALA A 242 -16.33 26.95 -17.38
C ALA A 242 -17.60 26.47 -18.14
N PRO A 243 -17.61 26.39 -19.48
CA PRO A 243 -18.68 25.71 -20.21
C PRO A 243 -18.57 24.19 -19.99
N TYR A 244 -19.71 23.47 -20.03
CA TYR A 244 -19.67 22.01 -20.07
C TYR A 244 -19.03 21.53 -21.40
N PRO A 245 -18.25 20.44 -21.37
CA PRO A 245 -17.61 19.90 -22.57
C PRO A 245 -18.62 19.26 -23.55
N PRO A 246 -18.21 19.03 -24.81
CA PRO A 246 -19.07 18.38 -25.82
C PRO A 246 -19.35 16.93 -25.44
N ARG A 247 -20.44 16.38 -25.98
CA ARG A 247 -20.94 15.03 -25.65
C ARG A 247 -20.78 14.10 -26.84
N ASN A 248 -20.63 12.80 -26.55
CA ASN A 248 -20.64 11.74 -27.56
C ASN A 248 -19.71 11.98 -28.77
N ILE A 249 -18.46 12.36 -28.50
CA ILE A 249 -17.44 12.55 -29.54
C ILE A 249 -17.16 11.20 -30.21
N SER A 250 -17.28 11.13 -31.54
CA SER A 250 -16.98 9.93 -32.31
C SER A 250 -16.16 10.25 -33.56
N VAL A 251 -15.25 9.33 -33.91
CA VAL A 251 -14.36 9.43 -35.07
C VAL A 251 -14.74 8.35 -36.08
N ARG A 252 -14.81 8.73 -37.35
CA ARG A 252 -14.88 7.83 -38.50
C ARG A 252 -13.71 8.12 -39.41
N ILE A 253 -13.13 7.08 -39.98
CA ILE A 253 -11.96 7.18 -40.85
C ILE A 253 -12.32 6.55 -42.19
N VAL A 254 -12.19 7.33 -43.27
CA VAL A 254 -12.56 6.96 -44.64
C VAL A 254 -11.31 6.99 -45.51
N ASN A 255 -10.98 5.87 -46.13
CA ASN A 255 -9.88 5.80 -47.09
C ASN A 255 -10.32 6.46 -48.41
N LEU A 256 -9.61 7.51 -48.82
CA LEU A 256 -9.98 8.37 -49.96
C LEU A 256 -9.83 7.68 -51.33
N ASN A 257 -9.29 6.46 -51.41
CA ASN A 257 -8.97 5.83 -52.69
C ASN A 257 -9.47 4.38 -52.81
N LYS A 258 -10.80 4.20 -52.88
CA LYS A 258 -11.40 2.90 -53.28
C LYS A 258 -12.45 2.95 -54.39
N ASN A 259 -12.91 4.12 -54.83
CA ASN A 259 -13.81 4.30 -55.99
C ASN A 259 -13.49 5.64 -56.69
N ASN A 260 -12.93 5.59 -57.91
CA ASN A 260 -13.11 6.58 -59.00
C ASN A 260 -12.11 6.30 -60.16
N TRP A 261 -12.36 5.26 -60.95
CA TRP A 261 -11.80 5.09 -62.32
C TRP A 261 -12.67 4.15 -63.18
N GLU A 262 -14.00 4.30 -63.11
CA GLU A 262 -14.90 3.77 -64.14
C GLU A 262 -15.78 4.89 -64.68
N GLU A 263 -15.28 5.58 -65.71
CA GLU A 263 -16.12 6.38 -66.59
C GLU A 263 -16.22 5.73 -67.99
N GLN A 264 -17.47 5.53 -68.40
CA GLN A 264 -17.96 5.51 -69.78
C GLN A 264 -17.59 4.33 -70.70
N SER A 265 -18.52 3.38 -70.80
CA SER A 265 -19.17 3.08 -72.08
C SER A 265 -20.58 2.53 -71.82
N GLY A 266 -21.60 3.04 -72.52
CA GLY A 266 -23.00 2.87 -72.11
C GLY A 266 -23.92 2.22 -73.14
N SER A 267 -25.17 1.97 -72.73
CA SER A 267 -26.32 1.99 -73.64
C SER A 267 -27.63 2.30 -72.87
N PHE A 268 -28.63 2.76 -73.62
CA PHE A 268 -29.88 3.42 -73.22
C PHE A 268 -30.88 2.57 -72.37
N PRO A 269 -31.95 3.20 -71.82
CA PRO A 269 -32.67 2.70 -70.65
C PRO A 269 -34.01 2.00 -70.97
N GLU A 270 -34.59 1.35 -69.97
CA GLU A 270 -36.04 1.11 -69.93
C GLU A 270 -36.60 1.19 -68.50
N GLU A 271 -37.88 1.53 -68.39
CA GLU A 271 -38.52 2.03 -67.17
C GLU A 271 -39.06 0.93 -66.23
N SER A 272 -39.48 1.37 -65.04
CA SER A 272 -40.74 0.97 -64.36
C SER A 272 -40.74 -0.06 -63.21
N PHE A 273 -40.92 0.50 -62.00
CA PHE A 273 -41.95 0.18 -60.99
C PHE A 273 -42.00 -1.15 -60.17
N MET A 274 -42.23 -0.96 -58.87
CA MET A 274 -42.97 -1.82 -57.90
C MET A 274 -42.34 -3.10 -57.27
N ARG A 275 -41.91 -2.94 -56.00
CA ARG A 275 -42.48 -3.53 -54.76
C ARG A 275 -42.60 -5.08 -54.55
N SER A 276 -42.28 -5.46 -53.30
CA SER A 276 -42.85 -6.53 -52.43
C SER A 276 -42.39 -8.00 -52.48
N GLN A 277 -41.89 -8.44 -51.31
CA GLN A 277 -42.18 -9.66 -50.53
C GLN A 277 -41.91 -11.10 -51.04
N ASP A 278 -41.09 -11.79 -50.23
CA ASP A 278 -41.32 -13.10 -49.57
C ASP A 278 -41.42 -14.46 -50.30
N THR A 279 -41.00 -15.47 -49.52
CA THR A 279 -41.33 -16.91 -49.53
C THR A 279 -40.62 -17.91 -50.48
N MET A 280 -39.63 -18.60 -49.88
CA MET A 280 -39.71 -20.03 -49.50
C MET A 280 -39.59 -21.15 -50.57
N GLY A 281 -38.42 -21.82 -50.56
CA GLY A 281 -38.34 -23.22 -50.08
C GLY A 281 -38.12 -24.37 -51.08
N LYS A 282 -37.04 -25.14 -50.86
CA LYS A 282 -37.13 -26.62 -50.76
C LYS A 282 -35.90 -27.29 -50.14
N ASP A 283 -36.15 -28.40 -49.45
CA ASP A 283 -35.18 -29.19 -48.67
C ASP A 283 -34.17 -30.00 -49.51
N LYS A 284 -32.99 -30.28 -48.92
CA LYS A 284 -32.57 -31.68 -48.67
C LYS A 284 -31.40 -31.85 -47.70
N LEU A 285 -31.72 -32.55 -46.61
CA LEU A 285 -30.88 -33.37 -45.72
C LEU A 285 -29.66 -34.04 -46.38
N PHE A 286 -28.51 -34.02 -45.69
CA PHE A 286 -27.60 -35.18 -45.59
C PHE A 286 -26.94 -35.27 -44.20
N HIS A 287 -26.57 -36.49 -43.80
CA HIS A 287 -26.29 -36.90 -42.42
C HIS A 287 -24.82 -36.73 -41.97
N TYR A 288 -24.64 -36.63 -40.65
CA TYR A 288 -23.39 -36.94 -39.96
C TYR A 288 -23.03 -38.44 -40.05
N THR A 289 -21.73 -38.75 -40.02
CA THR A 289 -21.20 -40.06 -39.61
C THR A 289 -20.31 -39.89 -38.39
N ASP A 290 -20.60 -40.69 -37.37
CA ASP A 290 -19.79 -40.86 -36.15
C ASP A 290 -18.98 -42.17 -36.25
N GLY A 291 -17.88 -42.27 -35.49
CA GLY A 291 -16.97 -43.42 -35.53
C GLY A 291 -15.63 -43.16 -34.83
N THR A 292 -15.56 -43.48 -33.53
CA THR A 292 -14.34 -43.41 -32.70
C THR A 292 -13.48 -44.72 -32.81
N PRO A 293 -12.38 -44.94 -32.07
CA PRO A 293 -11.10 -45.38 -32.66
C PRO A 293 -10.79 -46.88 -32.50
N GLU A 294 -9.82 -47.38 -33.28
CA GLU A 294 -9.18 -48.70 -33.04
C GLU A 294 -7.64 -48.66 -33.08
N ILE A 295 -7.05 -49.60 -32.34
CA ILE A 295 -5.63 -49.78 -32.03
C ILE A 295 -5.11 -51.01 -32.81
N PRO A 296 -3.83 -51.10 -33.17
CA PRO A 296 -3.17 -52.40 -33.39
C PRO A 296 -2.20 -52.72 -32.23
N SER A 297 -2.57 -53.71 -31.42
CA SER A 297 -1.70 -54.30 -30.40
C SER A 297 -1.25 -55.70 -30.80
N GLY A 298 0.04 -55.98 -30.67
CA GLY A 298 0.66 -57.29 -30.94
C GLY A 298 1.46 -57.75 -29.74
N ASN A 299 0.86 -58.60 -28.90
CA ASN A 299 1.50 -59.17 -27.71
C ASN A 299 2.45 -60.31 -28.06
N LEU A 300 3.44 -60.58 -27.19
CA LEU A 300 3.59 -61.88 -26.54
C LEU A 300 4.39 -61.77 -25.23
N SER A 301 3.95 -62.52 -24.21
CA SER A 301 4.54 -62.66 -22.86
C SER A 301 5.81 -63.55 -22.93
N SER A 302 6.77 -63.59 -21.98
CA SER A 302 6.66 -63.60 -20.52
C SER A 302 8.07 -63.61 -19.87
N GLY A 303 8.21 -63.21 -18.60
CA GLY A 303 9.34 -63.62 -17.74
C GLY A 303 9.97 -62.51 -16.89
N TRP A 304 9.98 -62.67 -15.57
CA TRP A 304 10.83 -61.92 -14.64
C TRP A 304 12.29 -62.41 -14.76
N PRO A 305 13.29 -61.56 -14.44
CA PRO A 305 13.95 -61.74 -13.13
C PRO A 305 14.34 -60.43 -12.41
N ASP A 306 14.88 -60.61 -11.20
CA ASP A 306 15.14 -59.62 -10.16
C ASP A 306 16.30 -58.62 -10.37
N PHE A 307 16.23 -57.53 -9.59
CA PHE A 307 17.34 -56.73 -9.01
C PHE A 307 18.75 -56.79 -9.65
N ASN A 308 19.27 -55.65 -10.13
CA ASN A 308 20.30 -54.88 -9.37
C ASN A 308 20.57 -53.45 -9.90
N SER A 309 20.74 -52.51 -8.95
CA SER A 309 21.54 -51.26 -8.96
C SER A 309 22.29 -50.81 -10.24
N SER A 310 21.97 -49.63 -10.79
CA SER A 310 22.70 -48.36 -10.47
C SER A 310 22.30 -47.18 -11.38
N ASP A 311 21.61 -46.15 -10.85
CA ASP A 311 21.37 -44.89 -11.56
C ASP A 311 22.45 -43.84 -11.22
N TYR A 312 23.20 -43.42 -12.24
CA TYR A 312 24.16 -42.31 -12.18
C TYR A 312 23.97 -41.36 -13.37
N GLU A 313 22.83 -40.69 -13.49
CA GLU A 313 22.72 -39.58 -14.44
C GLU A 313 23.43 -38.32 -13.91
N THR A 314 24.67 -38.15 -14.36
CA THR A 314 25.42 -36.91 -14.23
C THR A 314 25.04 -35.97 -15.37
N ALA A 315 24.17 -35.00 -15.12
CA ALA A 315 23.88 -33.93 -16.09
C ALA A 315 25.11 -33.01 -16.23
N SER A 316 25.76 -33.06 -17.40
CA SER A 316 26.89 -32.19 -17.75
C SER A 316 26.41 -30.77 -18.09
N PRO A 317 27.18 -29.72 -17.72
CA PRO A 317 26.84 -28.33 -18.07
C PRO A 317 27.13 -28.01 -19.55
N PRO A 318 26.43 -27.03 -20.16
CA PRO A 318 26.65 -26.64 -21.55
C PRO A 318 27.98 -25.91 -21.76
N TYR A 319 28.57 -26.14 -22.95
CA TYR A 319 29.95 -25.87 -23.36
C TYR A 319 30.37 -24.38 -23.52
N TRP A 320 29.66 -23.43 -22.90
CA TRP A 320 29.87 -21.98 -23.12
C TRP A 320 30.35 -21.22 -21.87
N TRP A 321 30.79 -21.96 -20.85
CA TRP A 321 31.51 -21.42 -19.69
C TRP A 321 32.96 -21.91 -19.67
N ASP A 322 33.76 -21.41 -20.61
CA ASP A 322 35.20 -21.40 -20.46
C ASP A 322 35.76 -19.97 -20.48
N SER A 323 36.25 -19.57 -19.30
CA SER A 323 37.56 -18.96 -19.13
C SER A 323 37.91 -17.71 -19.99
N ALA A 324 37.47 -16.53 -19.52
CA ALA A 324 38.13 -15.26 -19.79
C ALA A 324 38.55 -14.59 -18.47
N SER A 325 39.57 -15.16 -17.81
CA SER A 325 40.28 -14.52 -16.70
C SER A 325 41.66 -14.07 -17.17
N ALA A 326 41.84 -12.77 -17.37
CA ALA A 326 43.15 -12.13 -17.47
C ALA A 326 43.20 -11.02 -16.41
N THR A 327 44.28 -11.01 -15.64
CA THR A 327 44.52 -10.08 -14.53
C THR A 327 44.91 -8.67 -15.01
N PRO A 328 44.76 -7.63 -14.18
CA PRO A 328 45.19 -6.28 -14.51
C PRO A 328 46.68 -6.09 -14.20
N ASP A 329 47.44 -5.48 -15.12
CA ASP A 329 48.74 -4.88 -14.82
C ASP A 329 48.92 -3.53 -15.55
N SER A 330 49.18 -2.53 -14.72
CA SER A 330 49.91 -1.26 -14.89
C SER A 330 50.50 -0.83 -16.26
N GLU A 331 50.07 0.37 -16.71
CA GLU A 331 50.88 1.53 -17.22
C GLU A 331 52.14 1.30 -18.08
N ASP A 332 52.14 1.71 -19.37
CA ASP A 332 52.82 2.95 -19.83
C ASP A 332 52.67 3.31 -21.34
N GLU A 333 52.79 4.63 -21.60
CA GLU A 333 53.25 5.36 -22.81
C GLU A 333 52.88 5.03 -24.31
N PHE A 334 52.22 6.04 -24.93
CA PHE A 334 52.61 6.76 -26.18
C PHE A 334 52.11 6.44 -27.63
N VAL A 335 51.81 7.57 -28.30
CA VAL A 335 51.79 7.93 -29.75
C VAL A 335 50.62 7.48 -30.65
N SER A 336 49.90 8.51 -31.10
CA SER A 336 48.98 8.57 -32.24
C SER A 336 49.70 8.74 -33.59
N VAL A 337 49.36 7.94 -34.62
CA VAL A 337 49.63 8.26 -36.04
C VAL A 337 48.50 7.72 -36.95
N LEU A 338 48.09 8.53 -37.94
CA LEU A 338 47.10 8.20 -38.99
C LEU A 338 47.64 7.16 -40.00
N PRO A 339 46.80 6.67 -40.93
CA PRO A 339 47.17 6.90 -42.34
C PRO A 339 46.07 7.57 -43.15
N VAL A 340 46.49 8.54 -43.95
CA VAL A 340 45.70 9.19 -45.02
C VAL A 340 46.15 8.60 -46.37
N GLU A 341 45.15 8.20 -47.15
CA GLU A 341 45.08 8.09 -48.62
C GLU A 341 46.20 7.44 -49.44
N TYR A 342 45.77 6.57 -50.35
CA TYR A 342 46.13 6.69 -51.76
C TYR A 342 44.84 6.59 -52.60
N GLU A 343 44.41 7.71 -53.18
CA GLU A 343 43.58 7.73 -54.39
C GLU A 343 44.42 7.27 -55.62
N ASN A 344 43.93 7.04 -56.84
CA ASN A 344 42.59 7.17 -57.45
C ASN A 344 42.49 6.20 -58.65
N ASN A 345 41.28 5.90 -59.14
CA ASN A 345 40.90 6.14 -60.56
C ASN A 345 39.55 5.52 -60.98
N SER A 346 38.87 6.25 -61.87
CA SER A 346 37.74 5.85 -62.76
C SER A 346 36.32 5.67 -62.20
N THR A 347 35.63 6.81 -62.06
CA THR A 347 34.37 7.16 -62.77
C THR A 347 33.20 6.15 -62.91
N LEU A 348 32.10 6.48 -62.22
CA LEU A 348 30.72 6.59 -62.73
C LEU A 348 30.09 5.43 -63.55
N THR A 349 29.32 4.58 -62.85
CA THR A 349 27.91 4.19 -63.13
C THR A 349 27.36 3.61 -61.82
N GLU A 350 26.46 4.28 -61.09
CA GLU A 350 24.99 4.25 -61.23
C GLU A 350 24.33 2.85 -61.16
N THR A 351 23.34 2.73 -60.27
CA THR A 351 22.50 1.52 -60.01
C THR A 351 23.26 0.37 -59.32
N GLU A 352 22.82 -0.25 -58.21
CA GLU A 352 21.48 -0.37 -57.64
C GLU A 352 21.39 0.19 -56.20
N LYS A 353 20.54 1.22 -56.04
CA LYS A 353 20.05 1.66 -54.74
C LYS A 353 18.90 0.72 -54.36
N SER A 354 19.08 -0.15 -53.37
CA SER A 354 18.03 -1.07 -52.91
C SER A 354 16.71 -0.34 -52.74
N THR A 355 15.72 -0.73 -53.55
CA THR A 355 14.42 -0.06 -53.60
C THR A 355 13.66 -0.33 -52.32
N ALA A 356 13.87 0.51 -51.31
CA ALA A 356 12.87 0.74 -50.29
C ALA A 356 11.61 1.21 -51.04
N GLY A 357 10.64 0.30 -51.19
CA GLY A 357 9.39 0.59 -51.86
C GLY A 357 8.78 1.82 -51.21
N SER A 358 8.61 2.88 -51.99
CA SER A 358 7.84 4.05 -51.58
C SER A 358 6.40 3.59 -51.39
N PHE A 359 6.06 3.18 -50.17
CA PHE A 359 4.69 3.13 -49.73
C PHE A 359 4.22 4.57 -49.65
N SER A 360 3.71 5.08 -50.78
CA SER A 360 2.98 6.33 -50.84
C SER A 360 1.76 6.18 -49.94
N PHE A 361 1.90 6.65 -48.70
CA PHE A 361 0.78 6.70 -47.78
C PHE A 361 -0.33 7.55 -48.43
N PHE A 362 -1.48 6.94 -48.67
CA PHE A 362 -2.63 7.66 -49.20
C PHE A 362 -3.28 8.43 -48.04
N PRO A 363 -3.52 9.74 -48.17
CA PRO A 363 -4.14 10.51 -47.11
C PRO A 363 -5.50 9.92 -46.77
N VAL A 364 -5.82 9.89 -45.47
CA VAL A 364 -7.04 9.27 -44.97
C VAL A 364 -7.92 10.36 -44.38
N GLN A 365 -9.18 10.39 -44.79
CA GLN A 365 -10.13 11.40 -44.32
C GLN A 365 -10.65 11.03 -42.94
N MET A 366 -10.38 11.89 -41.95
CA MET A 366 -10.96 11.79 -40.62
C MET A 366 -12.22 12.65 -40.56
N ILE A 367 -13.33 12.02 -40.20
CA ILE A 367 -14.61 12.66 -39.93
C ILE A 367 -14.85 12.57 -38.42
N LEU A 368 -14.82 13.71 -37.74
CA LEU A 368 -15.07 13.87 -36.32
C LEU A 368 -16.48 14.43 -36.12
N SER A 369 -17.27 13.81 -35.25
CA SER A 369 -18.63 14.27 -34.93
C SER A 369 -18.87 14.32 -33.42
N TRP A 370 -19.70 15.26 -32.97
CA TRP A 370 -20.05 15.43 -31.56
C TRP A 370 -21.46 15.99 -31.37
N LEU A 371 -22.00 15.82 -30.17
CA LEU A 371 -23.24 16.44 -29.70
C LEU A 371 -22.91 17.68 -28.85
N PRO A 372 -23.81 18.68 -28.82
CA PRO A 372 -23.59 19.90 -28.05
C PRO A 372 -23.51 19.63 -26.54
N PRO A 373 -22.94 20.59 -25.77
CA PRO A 373 -22.90 20.54 -24.31
C PRO A 373 -24.28 20.30 -23.67
N LYS A 374 -24.26 19.87 -22.40
CA LYS A 374 -25.50 19.72 -21.63
C LYS A 374 -26.15 21.11 -21.41
N PRO A 375 -27.40 21.34 -21.83
CA PRO A 375 -28.10 22.58 -21.54
C PRO A 375 -28.50 22.67 -20.05
N PRO A 376 -28.55 23.87 -19.44
CA PRO A 376 -28.10 25.15 -20.01
C PRO A 376 -26.56 25.29 -19.94
N THR A 377 -25.93 25.62 -21.07
CA THR A 377 -24.52 26.03 -21.16
C THR A 377 -24.43 27.11 -22.23
N ALA A 378 -23.73 28.21 -21.95
CA ALA A 378 -23.36 29.18 -22.97
C ALA A 378 -21.96 28.86 -23.53
N PHE A 379 -21.85 28.80 -24.85
CA PHE A 379 -20.61 28.55 -25.58
C PHE A 379 -20.77 29.19 -26.96
N ASP A 380 -19.66 29.63 -27.56
CA ASP A 380 -19.66 30.24 -28.90
C ASP A 380 -19.11 29.29 -29.98
N GLY A 381 -18.55 28.16 -29.55
CA GLY A 381 -17.99 27.15 -30.45
C GLY A 381 -17.13 26.09 -29.76
N PHE A 382 -16.33 25.41 -30.58
CA PHE A 382 -15.50 24.27 -30.23
C PHE A 382 -14.04 24.51 -30.65
N HIS A 383 -13.11 24.10 -29.80
CA HIS A 383 -11.70 23.97 -30.11
C HIS A 383 -11.36 22.50 -30.31
N ILE A 384 -10.85 22.18 -31.50
CA ILE A 384 -10.39 20.84 -31.89
C ILE A 384 -8.87 20.85 -31.86
N HIS A 385 -8.29 19.89 -31.13
CA HIS A 385 -6.85 19.72 -30.99
C HIS A 385 -6.45 18.33 -31.49
N ILE A 386 -5.64 18.30 -32.56
CA ILE A 386 -5.13 17.07 -33.17
C ILE A 386 -3.62 17.01 -32.91
N GLU A 387 -3.19 16.08 -32.06
CA GLU A 387 -1.81 15.85 -31.69
C GLU A 387 -1.30 14.55 -32.30
N ARG A 388 -0.10 14.57 -32.88
CA ARG A 388 0.64 13.40 -33.32
C ARG A 388 1.93 13.31 -32.50
N GLU A 389 2.16 12.13 -31.92
CA GLU A 389 3.15 11.86 -30.84
C GLU A 389 4.58 12.31 -31.13
N GLU A 390 4.96 12.51 -32.40
CA GLU A 390 6.34 12.83 -32.81
C GLU A 390 6.56 14.18 -33.50
N ASN A 391 5.55 14.91 -34.01
CA ASN A 391 5.84 16.16 -34.77
C ASN A 391 4.69 17.12 -35.15
N PHE A 392 3.42 16.87 -34.83
CA PHE A 392 2.32 17.71 -35.37
C PHE A 392 1.23 18.00 -34.35
N THR A 393 0.96 19.27 -34.10
CA THR A 393 -0.18 19.75 -33.32
C THR A 393 -1.00 20.75 -34.15
N GLU A 394 -2.20 20.36 -34.53
CA GLU A 394 -3.16 21.22 -35.21
C GLU A 394 -4.20 21.72 -34.20
N TYR A 395 -4.42 23.04 -34.19
CA TYR A 395 -5.41 23.69 -33.34
C TYR A 395 -6.41 24.43 -34.23
N LEU A 396 -7.67 24.06 -34.13
CA LEU A 396 -8.74 24.55 -35.01
C LEU A 396 -9.91 25.06 -34.16
N THR A 397 -10.45 26.20 -34.55
CA THR A 397 -11.62 26.83 -33.90
C THR A 397 -12.80 26.74 -34.85
N VAL A 398 -13.92 26.19 -34.38
CA VAL A 398 -15.16 26.04 -35.17
C VAL A 398 -16.33 26.63 -34.38
N GLY A 399 -17.31 27.24 -35.06
CA GLY A 399 -18.45 27.90 -34.44
C GLY A 399 -19.49 26.94 -33.85
N GLU A 400 -20.47 27.50 -33.11
CA GLU A 400 -21.56 26.78 -32.43
C GLU A 400 -22.32 25.77 -33.32
N GLU A 401 -22.60 26.12 -34.58
CA GLU A 401 -23.41 25.27 -35.48
C GLU A 401 -22.64 24.04 -36.01
N ALA A 402 -21.32 24.00 -35.88
CA ALA A 402 -20.51 22.88 -36.36
C ALA A 402 -20.56 21.70 -35.38
N HIS A 403 -21.13 20.59 -35.85
CA HIS A 403 -21.24 19.32 -35.13
C HIS A 403 -20.42 18.20 -35.79
N GLU A 404 -19.83 18.49 -36.95
CA GLU A 404 -19.00 17.61 -37.75
C GLU A 404 -17.79 18.40 -38.26
N PHE A 405 -16.61 17.80 -38.24
CA PHE A 405 -15.37 18.35 -38.77
C PHE A 405 -14.63 17.30 -39.57
N VAL A 406 -14.18 17.68 -40.76
CA VAL A 406 -13.53 16.79 -41.73
C VAL A 406 -12.13 17.32 -42.04
N THR A 407 -11.12 16.46 -41.92
CA THR A 407 -9.72 16.79 -42.27
C THR A 407 -9.00 15.57 -42.86
N GLU A 408 -7.89 15.82 -43.55
CA GLU A 408 -7.05 14.78 -44.16
C GLU A 408 -5.80 14.53 -43.32
N LEU A 409 -5.68 13.31 -42.80
CA LEU A 409 -4.49 12.86 -42.10
C LEU A 409 -3.49 12.35 -43.15
N LYS A 410 -2.34 13.03 -43.26
CA LYS A 410 -1.38 12.90 -44.36
C LYS A 410 -0.22 11.93 -44.13
N GLU A 411 -0.05 11.43 -42.91
CA GLU A 411 1.05 10.55 -42.53
C GLU A 411 0.54 9.46 -41.56
N PRO A 412 1.15 8.26 -41.54
CA PRO A 412 0.83 7.25 -40.54
C PRO A 412 1.40 7.64 -39.16
N GLY A 413 0.87 7.05 -38.10
CA GLY A 413 1.32 7.31 -36.74
C GLY A 413 0.22 7.26 -35.68
N LYS A 414 0.59 7.54 -34.43
CA LYS A 414 -0.34 7.66 -33.31
C LYS A 414 -0.90 9.08 -33.23
N TYR A 415 -2.21 9.18 -33.32
CA TYR A 415 -2.96 10.43 -33.22
C TYR A 415 -3.73 10.47 -31.90
N LYS A 416 -3.81 11.66 -31.31
CA LYS A 416 -4.55 11.98 -30.10
C LYS A 416 -5.39 13.23 -30.35
N LEU A 417 -6.69 13.08 -30.17
CA LEU A 417 -7.70 14.06 -30.51
C LEU A 417 -8.44 14.49 -29.25
N SER A 418 -8.63 15.79 -29.06
CA SER A 418 -9.56 16.30 -28.05
C SER A 418 -10.42 17.42 -28.63
N VAL A 419 -11.67 17.48 -28.17
CA VAL A 419 -12.61 18.57 -28.46
C VAL A 419 -13.00 19.21 -27.14
N THR A 420 -12.83 20.52 -27.05
CA THR A 420 -13.24 21.33 -25.90
C THR A 420 -14.22 22.39 -26.37
N THR A 421 -15.17 22.79 -25.52
CA THR A 421 -16.04 23.93 -25.81
C THR A 421 -15.39 25.20 -25.29
N PHE A 422 -15.68 26.34 -25.93
CA PHE A 422 -15.23 27.63 -25.43
C PHE A 422 -16.36 28.65 -25.37
N SER A 423 -16.20 29.59 -24.44
CA SER A 423 -17.09 30.73 -24.27
C SER A 423 -16.26 32.01 -24.15
N SER A 424 -16.48 32.96 -25.05
CA SER A 424 -15.82 34.25 -25.22
C SER A 424 -16.83 35.42 -25.21
N SER A 425 -18.12 35.18 -25.42
CA SER A 425 -19.18 36.21 -25.43
C SER A 425 -19.27 37.01 -24.13
N GLY A 426 -19.34 38.34 -24.22
CA GLY A 426 -19.39 39.26 -23.08
C GLY A 426 -18.04 39.84 -22.64
N SER A 427 -18.02 40.49 -21.47
CA SER A 427 -16.90 41.35 -21.02
C SER A 427 -15.81 40.64 -20.18
N CYS A 428 -15.71 39.32 -20.33
CA CYS A 428 -14.78 38.43 -19.61
C CYS A 428 -13.86 37.73 -20.63
N GLU A 429 -12.66 37.33 -20.20
CA GLU A 429 -11.75 36.53 -21.02
C GLU A 429 -12.39 35.21 -21.51
N THR A 430 -11.88 34.67 -22.61
CA THR A 430 -12.32 33.40 -23.18
C THR A 430 -11.99 32.24 -22.25
N ARG A 431 -12.96 31.35 -22.00
CA ARG A 431 -12.79 30.17 -21.15
C ARG A 431 -13.12 28.89 -21.91
N ASN A 432 -12.21 27.93 -21.84
CA ASN A 432 -12.40 26.58 -22.36
C ASN A 432 -12.99 25.65 -21.28
N SER A 433 -13.71 24.61 -21.71
CA SER A 433 -14.12 23.49 -20.86
C SER A 433 -12.93 22.65 -20.40
N GLN A 434 -13.15 21.77 -19.42
CA GLN A 434 -12.30 20.60 -19.26
C GLN A 434 -12.38 19.71 -20.52
N SER A 435 -11.37 18.85 -20.76
CA SER A 435 -11.43 17.87 -21.85
C SER A 435 -12.35 16.70 -21.45
N ALA A 436 -13.44 16.47 -22.21
CA ALA A 436 -14.39 15.39 -21.89
C ALA A 436 -13.76 13.99 -22.00
N LYS A 437 -13.10 13.72 -23.12
CA LYS A 437 -12.40 12.46 -23.41
C LYS A 437 -11.44 12.73 -24.55
N SER A 438 -10.15 12.43 -24.37
CA SER A 438 -9.22 12.35 -25.51
C SER A 438 -9.42 11.01 -26.21
N LEU A 439 -9.56 11.03 -27.53
CA LEU A 439 -9.59 9.84 -28.37
C LEU A 439 -8.19 9.62 -28.94
N SER A 440 -7.65 8.42 -28.77
CA SER A 440 -6.33 8.05 -29.30
C SER A 440 -6.45 6.81 -30.17
N PHE A 441 -5.77 6.84 -31.31
CA PHE A 441 -5.80 5.78 -32.31
C PHE A 441 -4.52 5.81 -33.14
N TYR A 442 -4.26 4.72 -33.84
CA TYR A 442 -3.14 4.59 -34.75
C TYR A 442 -3.64 4.43 -36.19
N ILE A 443 -2.97 5.10 -37.12
CA ILE A 443 -3.15 4.88 -38.55
C ILE A 443 -1.89 4.18 -39.07
N SER A 444 -2.09 2.99 -39.65
CA SER A 444 -1.02 2.20 -40.26
C SER A 444 -0.56 2.79 -41.60
N PRO A 445 0.64 2.42 -42.10
CA PRO A 445 1.10 2.81 -43.43
C PRO A 445 0.17 2.39 -44.59
N SER A 446 -0.72 1.41 -44.39
CA SER A 446 -1.75 1.00 -45.35
C SER A 446 -3.06 1.79 -45.23
N GLY A 447 -3.16 2.75 -44.31
CA GLY A 447 -4.37 3.54 -44.05
C GLY A 447 -5.43 2.81 -43.21
N GLU A 448 -5.11 1.67 -42.60
CA GLU A 448 -6.00 0.99 -41.66
C GLU A 448 -6.02 1.72 -40.32
N TRP A 449 -7.23 1.99 -39.81
CA TRP A 449 -7.49 2.52 -38.49
C TRP A 449 -7.42 1.41 -37.43
N ILE A 450 -6.61 1.62 -36.39
CA ILE A 450 -6.54 0.77 -35.21
C ILE A 450 -6.84 1.62 -33.98
N GLU A 451 -7.99 1.36 -33.33
CA GLU A 451 -8.34 1.97 -32.05
C GLU A 451 -7.31 1.61 -30.97
N GLU A 452 -6.98 2.55 -30.07
CA GLU A 452 -6.05 2.26 -28.98
C GLU A 452 -6.62 1.20 -28.03
N LEU A 453 -5.80 0.20 -27.71
CA LEU A 453 -6.12 -0.84 -26.75
C LEU A 453 -6.27 -0.21 -25.35
N THR A 454 -7.50 0.04 -24.92
CA THR A 454 -7.81 0.55 -23.56
C THR A 454 -8.12 -0.57 -22.56
N GLU A 455 -8.31 -1.81 -23.03
CA GLU A 455 -8.57 -2.99 -22.21
C GLU A 455 -7.26 -3.57 -21.65
N LYS A 456 -7.21 -3.80 -20.33
CA LYS A 456 -6.15 -4.60 -19.69
C LYS A 456 -6.53 -6.09 -19.66
N PRO A 457 -5.57 -7.03 -19.74
CA PRO A 457 -5.83 -8.45 -19.49
C PRO A 457 -6.50 -8.67 -18.13
N GLN A 458 -7.48 -9.57 -18.06
CA GLN A 458 -8.21 -9.88 -16.83
C GLN A 458 -7.95 -11.32 -16.35
N HIS A 459 -8.05 -11.54 -15.04
CA HIS A 459 -7.82 -12.85 -14.40
C HIS A 459 -6.48 -13.50 -14.82
N VAL A 460 -5.41 -12.72 -14.89
CA VAL A 460 -4.07 -13.25 -15.14
C VAL A 460 -3.66 -14.10 -13.92
N SER A 461 -3.37 -15.37 -14.14
CA SER A 461 -2.87 -16.31 -13.15
C SER A 461 -1.62 -17.02 -13.67
N VAL A 462 -0.78 -17.46 -12.74
CA VAL A 462 0.41 -18.28 -13.04
C VAL A 462 0.30 -19.59 -12.28
N HIS A 463 0.44 -20.70 -13.00
CA HIS A 463 0.43 -22.05 -12.46
C HIS A 463 1.83 -22.66 -12.62
N ILE A 464 2.45 -23.04 -11.50
CA ILE A 464 3.78 -23.64 -11.48
C ILE A 464 3.65 -25.09 -11.95
N LEU A 465 4.43 -25.48 -12.97
CA LEU A 465 4.45 -26.84 -13.52
C LEU A 465 5.62 -27.66 -12.97
N SER A 466 6.77 -27.02 -12.79
CA SER A 466 7.97 -27.65 -12.23
C SER A 466 8.84 -26.62 -11.49
N SER A 467 9.96 -27.06 -10.93
CA SER A 467 10.96 -26.18 -10.31
C SER A 467 11.69 -25.26 -11.31
N THR A 468 11.46 -25.43 -12.62
CA THR A 468 12.07 -24.60 -13.69
C THR A 468 11.07 -24.07 -14.71
N THR A 469 9.77 -24.39 -14.59
CA THR A 469 8.74 -23.99 -15.56
C THR A 469 7.42 -23.59 -14.89
N ALA A 470 6.78 -22.56 -15.45
CA ALA A 470 5.44 -22.12 -15.08
C ALA A 470 4.63 -21.75 -16.33
N VAL A 471 3.32 -21.91 -16.29
CA VAL A 471 2.40 -21.52 -17.35
C VAL A 471 1.50 -20.38 -16.89
N MET A 472 1.30 -19.40 -17.76
CA MET A 472 0.40 -18.27 -17.55
C MET A 472 -0.94 -18.52 -18.25
N SER A 473 -2.02 -18.20 -17.55
CA SER A 473 -3.40 -18.22 -18.06
C SER A 473 -4.08 -16.88 -17.80
N TRP A 474 -4.99 -16.49 -18.68
CA TRP A 474 -5.68 -15.20 -18.61
C TRP A 474 -7.03 -15.27 -19.34
N THR A 475 -7.87 -14.26 -19.12
CA THR A 475 -9.13 -14.04 -19.83
C THR A 475 -9.09 -12.72 -20.58
N SER A 476 -9.72 -12.64 -21.75
CA SER A 476 -9.79 -11.42 -22.56
C SER A 476 -11.18 -11.24 -23.16
N SER A 477 -11.58 -9.97 -23.34
CA SER A 477 -12.93 -9.56 -23.73
C SER A 477 -13.21 -9.60 -25.23
N GLN A 478 -12.17 -9.66 -26.07
CA GLN A 478 -12.29 -9.69 -27.53
C GLN A 478 -11.42 -10.82 -28.11
N GLU A 479 -11.79 -11.38 -29.26
CA GLU A 479 -11.04 -12.49 -29.89
C GLU A 479 -9.96 -12.00 -30.89
N ASN A 480 -9.92 -10.70 -31.18
CA ASN A 480 -9.11 -10.10 -32.27
C ASN A 480 -7.80 -9.43 -31.79
N TYR A 481 -6.89 -10.21 -31.19
CA TYR A 481 -5.51 -9.75 -30.90
C TYR A 481 -4.48 -10.60 -31.66
N ASN A 482 -3.44 -9.94 -32.19
CA ASN A 482 -2.43 -10.61 -33.02
C ASN A 482 -1.28 -11.21 -32.20
N GLY A 483 -1.28 -11.01 -30.88
CA GLY A 483 -0.34 -11.62 -29.95
C GLY A 483 -0.41 -11.01 -28.55
N THR A 484 0.35 -11.60 -27.62
CA THR A 484 0.56 -11.08 -26.27
C THR A 484 2.06 -10.84 -26.03
N ILE A 485 2.36 -9.97 -25.06
CA ILE A 485 3.71 -9.79 -24.53
C ILE A 485 3.64 -10.10 -23.03
N VAL A 486 4.41 -11.10 -22.62
CA VAL A 486 4.61 -11.51 -21.23
C VAL A 486 5.97 -10.94 -20.80
N SER A 487 5.95 -10.06 -19.80
CA SER A 487 7.13 -9.41 -19.24
C SER A 487 7.46 -10.04 -17.89
N VAL A 488 8.62 -10.68 -17.77
CA VAL A 488 9.07 -11.38 -16.55
C VAL A 488 10.27 -10.66 -15.93
N VAL A 489 10.23 -10.46 -14.61
CA VAL A 489 11.32 -9.88 -13.79
C VAL A 489 11.54 -10.71 -12.52
N SER A 490 12.78 -11.04 -12.19
CA SER A 490 13.17 -11.64 -10.90
C SER A 490 13.31 -10.56 -9.83
N LEU A 491 12.39 -10.58 -8.86
CA LEU A 491 12.45 -9.72 -7.67
C LEU A 491 13.57 -10.17 -6.72
N THR A 492 13.95 -11.45 -6.78
CA THR A 492 15.01 -11.99 -5.93
C THR A 492 16.37 -11.44 -6.31
N CYS A 493 16.68 -11.31 -7.61
CA CYS A 493 17.98 -10.80 -8.08
C CYS A 493 18.31 -9.42 -7.48
N GLN A 494 17.31 -8.52 -7.39
CA GLN A 494 17.46 -7.18 -6.79
C GLN A 494 17.78 -7.21 -5.28
N LYS A 495 17.40 -8.28 -4.56
CA LYS A 495 17.63 -8.45 -3.11
C LYS A 495 18.97 -9.16 -2.80
N GLN A 496 19.67 -9.70 -3.80
CA GLN A 496 20.92 -10.48 -3.60
C GLN A 496 22.14 -9.58 -3.37
N LYS A 497 23.12 -10.11 -2.63
CA LYS A 497 24.45 -9.50 -2.48
C LYS A 497 25.43 -10.11 -3.48
N GLU A 498 26.47 -9.37 -3.86
CA GLU A 498 27.55 -9.82 -4.74
C GLU A 498 28.29 -11.07 -4.22
N SER A 499 28.33 -11.27 -2.90
CA SER A 499 28.84 -12.50 -2.25
C SER A 499 27.89 -13.71 -2.33
N GLN A 500 26.87 -13.66 -3.19
CA GLN A 500 25.93 -14.74 -3.47
C GLN A 500 25.87 -15.02 -4.97
N ARG A 501 25.57 -16.26 -5.36
CA ARG A 501 25.39 -16.59 -6.78
C ARG A 501 24.10 -15.95 -7.29
N LEU A 502 24.27 -14.99 -8.20
CA LEU A 502 23.18 -14.30 -8.87
C LEU A 502 22.50 -15.23 -9.89
N GLU A 503 21.17 -15.14 -9.95
CA GLU A 503 20.46 -15.40 -11.20
C GLU A 503 21.01 -14.47 -12.31
N LYS A 504 20.87 -14.83 -13.59
CA LYS A 504 21.28 -13.95 -14.70
C LYS A 504 20.20 -13.75 -15.76
N GLN A 505 19.33 -14.74 -15.95
CA GLN A 505 18.39 -14.76 -17.07
C GLN A 505 17.23 -13.77 -16.92
N TYR A 506 16.70 -13.60 -15.70
CA TYR A 506 15.54 -12.76 -15.41
C TYR A 506 15.83 -11.57 -14.49
N CYS A 507 17.11 -11.22 -14.26
CA CYS A 507 17.46 -10.03 -13.46
C CYS A 507 17.03 -8.71 -14.11
N THR A 508 17.06 -8.68 -15.44
CA THR A 508 16.47 -7.61 -16.25
C THR A 508 15.09 -8.04 -16.75
N GLN A 509 14.30 -7.07 -17.21
CA GLN A 509 12.99 -7.34 -17.78
C GLN A 509 13.12 -8.13 -19.09
N VAL A 510 12.58 -9.35 -19.13
CA VAL A 510 12.55 -10.20 -20.32
C VAL A 510 11.14 -10.22 -20.89
N ASN A 511 11.02 -9.80 -22.15
CA ASN A 511 9.76 -9.83 -22.90
C ASN A 511 9.70 -11.11 -23.76
N SER A 512 8.64 -11.89 -23.60
CA SER A 512 8.36 -13.13 -24.33
C SER A 512 6.95 -13.07 -24.95
N SER A 513 6.74 -13.77 -26.06
CA SER A 513 5.40 -14.00 -26.64
C SER A 513 4.81 -15.37 -26.29
N LYS A 514 5.55 -16.22 -25.55
CA LYS A 514 5.08 -17.53 -25.08
C LYS A 514 4.25 -17.38 -23.80
N SER A 515 3.21 -18.22 -23.65
CA SER A 515 2.47 -18.40 -22.39
C SER A 515 3.22 -19.22 -21.33
N ILE A 516 4.23 -19.99 -21.73
CA ILE A 516 5.08 -20.79 -20.86
C ILE A 516 6.36 -20.02 -20.56
N ILE A 517 6.71 -19.94 -19.28
CA ILE A 517 7.96 -19.38 -18.77
C ILE A 517 8.88 -20.54 -18.43
N GLU A 518 10.04 -20.59 -19.08
CA GLU A 518 11.05 -21.64 -18.97
C GLU A 518 12.26 -21.14 -18.15
N ASN A 519 13.21 -22.01 -17.81
CA ASN A 519 14.48 -21.66 -17.14
C ASN A 519 14.35 -20.88 -15.81
N LEU A 520 13.25 -21.08 -15.08
CA LEU A 520 13.08 -20.51 -13.75
C LEU A 520 14.09 -21.11 -12.77
N VAL A 521 14.52 -20.31 -11.79
CA VAL A 521 15.50 -20.71 -10.78
C VAL A 521 14.78 -21.13 -9.49
N PRO A 522 15.05 -22.34 -8.94
CA PRO A 522 14.43 -22.76 -7.70
C PRO A 522 14.73 -21.82 -6.52
N GLY A 523 13.72 -21.47 -5.73
CA GLY A 523 13.84 -20.54 -4.61
C GLY A 523 13.81 -19.05 -4.98
N ALA A 524 13.75 -18.70 -6.28
CA ALA A 524 13.56 -17.33 -6.73
C ALA A 524 12.07 -16.92 -6.76
N GLN A 525 11.84 -15.62 -6.60
CA GLN A 525 10.54 -14.95 -6.71
C GLN A 525 10.52 -14.05 -7.95
N TYR A 526 9.46 -14.19 -8.73
CA TYR A 526 9.23 -13.49 -10.00
C TYR A 526 8.00 -12.61 -9.91
N GLN A 527 8.03 -11.51 -10.67
CA GLN A 527 6.89 -10.68 -11.02
C GLN A 527 6.65 -10.80 -12.52
N VAL A 528 5.39 -10.99 -12.91
CA VAL A 528 5.01 -11.06 -14.32
C VAL A 528 3.85 -10.10 -14.59
N VAL A 529 3.97 -9.41 -15.72
CA VAL A 529 2.99 -8.47 -16.25
C VAL A 529 2.68 -8.87 -17.69
N MET A 530 1.41 -8.86 -18.07
CA MET A 530 0.96 -9.13 -19.43
C MET A 530 0.50 -7.87 -20.14
N TYR A 531 0.78 -7.79 -21.43
CA TYR A 531 0.26 -6.77 -22.34
C TYR A 531 -0.42 -7.45 -23.54
N LEU A 532 -1.55 -6.91 -23.99
CA LEU A 532 -2.19 -7.29 -25.25
C LEU A 532 -1.53 -6.52 -26.40
N ARG A 533 -1.37 -7.16 -27.57
CA ARG A 533 -0.79 -6.54 -28.77
C ARG A 533 -1.72 -6.64 -29.97
N LYS A 534 -1.95 -5.51 -30.64
CA LYS A 534 -2.74 -5.42 -31.88
C LYS A 534 -1.94 -4.60 -32.90
N GLY A 535 -1.29 -5.29 -33.83
CA GLY A 535 -0.33 -4.68 -34.75
C GLY A 535 0.87 -4.05 -34.02
N PRO A 536 1.17 -2.76 -34.22
CA PRO A 536 2.22 -2.06 -33.48
C PRO A 536 1.78 -1.57 -32.08
N LEU A 537 0.47 -1.55 -31.79
CA LEU A 537 -0.05 -1.06 -30.51
C LEU A 537 0.08 -2.11 -29.39
N ILE A 538 0.47 -1.62 -28.22
CA ILE A 538 0.57 -2.36 -26.95
C ILE A 538 -0.46 -1.74 -26.00
N GLY A 539 -1.36 -2.57 -25.46
CA GLY A 539 -2.36 -2.13 -24.48
C GLY A 539 -1.80 -1.89 -23.08
N PRO A 540 -2.61 -1.41 -22.12
CA PRO A 540 -2.18 -1.23 -20.74
C PRO A 540 -1.74 -2.55 -20.10
N PRO A 541 -0.80 -2.50 -19.14
CA PRO A 541 -0.39 -3.67 -18.39
C PRO A 541 -1.55 -4.30 -17.62
N SER A 542 -1.51 -5.62 -17.45
CA SER A 542 -2.28 -6.32 -16.43
C SER A 542 -1.88 -5.87 -15.03
N ASP A 543 -2.71 -6.19 -14.04
CA ASP A 543 -2.25 -6.14 -12.65
C ASP A 543 -1.07 -7.14 -12.48
N PRO A 544 -0.02 -6.78 -11.72
CA PRO A 544 1.19 -7.59 -11.64
C PRO A 544 0.96 -8.84 -10.78
N VAL A 545 1.32 -10.01 -11.32
CA VAL A 545 1.24 -11.29 -10.59
C VAL A 545 2.61 -11.65 -10.07
N THR A 546 2.74 -11.86 -8.76
CA THR A 546 3.96 -12.36 -8.13
C THR A 546 3.80 -13.84 -7.77
N PHE A 547 4.85 -14.62 -7.99
CA PHE A 547 4.94 -16.01 -7.55
C PHE A 547 6.38 -16.36 -7.19
N ALA A 548 6.57 -17.39 -6.39
CA ALA A 548 7.89 -17.89 -6.03
C ALA A 548 7.98 -19.39 -6.27
N ILE A 549 9.13 -19.84 -6.76
CA ILE A 549 9.43 -21.27 -6.89
C ILE A 549 9.96 -21.77 -5.55
N VAL A 550 9.44 -22.90 -5.07
CA VAL A 550 9.95 -23.56 -3.84
C VAL A 550 11.43 -23.93 -4.04
N PRO A 551 12.34 -23.69 -3.07
CA PRO A 551 13.72 -24.14 -3.20
C PRO A 551 13.80 -25.67 -3.25
N THR A 552 14.93 -26.23 -3.67
CA THR A 552 15.12 -27.69 -3.85
C THR A 552 15.62 -28.43 -2.59
N GLY A 553 15.81 -27.74 -1.48
CA GLY A 553 16.32 -28.31 -0.23
C GLY A 553 17.85 -28.50 -0.21
N ILE A 554 18.37 -29.00 0.90
CA ILE A 554 19.80 -29.39 1.00
C ILE A 554 20.00 -30.85 0.56
N LYS A 555 21.26 -31.22 0.31
CA LYS A 555 21.70 -32.59 0.05
C LYS A 555 22.77 -32.99 1.08
N ASP A 556 23.03 -34.30 1.17
CA ASP A 556 24.15 -34.90 1.92
C ASP A 556 24.33 -34.38 3.35
N LEU A 557 23.25 -34.33 4.15
CA LEU A 557 23.35 -33.95 5.56
C LEU A 557 24.09 -35.02 6.37
N MET A 558 25.32 -34.71 6.76
CA MET A 558 26.22 -35.56 7.53
C MET A 558 26.48 -34.96 8.93
N LEU A 559 26.72 -35.84 9.91
CA LEU A 559 27.03 -35.46 11.28
C LEU A 559 28.34 -36.13 11.73
N TYR A 560 29.26 -35.32 12.24
CA TYR A 560 30.55 -35.75 12.77
C TYR A 560 30.59 -35.52 14.29
N PRO A 561 30.67 -36.58 15.12
CA PRO A 561 30.77 -36.42 16.57
C PRO A 561 32.16 -35.93 16.98
N LEU A 562 32.24 -34.88 17.80
CA LEU A 562 33.50 -34.38 18.36
C LEU A 562 33.75 -34.86 19.80
N GLY A 563 32.72 -35.30 20.51
CA GLY A 563 32.81 -35.73 21.90
C GLY A 563 31.44 -35.87 22.57
N PRO A 564 31.38 -35.89 23.91
CA PRO A 564 30.12 -36.05 24.65
C PRO A 564 29.19 -34.81 24.57
N THR A 565 29.73 -33.63 24.27
CA THR A 565 29.00 -32.35 24.35
C THR A 565 29.01 -31.54 23.04
N ALA A 566 29.57 -32.07 21.95
CA ALA A 566 29.70 -31.35 20.68
C ALA A 566 29.67 -32.24 19.43
N VAL A 567 29.09 -31.71 18.36
CA VAL A 567 29.03 -32.31 17.02
C VAL A 567 29.28 -31.25 15.94
N VAL A 568 29.61 -31.68 14.73
CA VAL A 568 29.62 -30.83 13.53
C VAL A 568 28.61 -31.40 12.55
N LEU A 569 27.65 -30.58 12.13
CA LEU A 569 26.80 -30.86 10.98
C LEU A 569 27.48 -30.32 9.71
N SER A 570 27.36 -31.03 8.60
CA SER A 570 27.79 -30.60 7.28
C SER A 570 26.76 -30.99 6.25
N TRP A 571 26.51 -30.15 5.25
CA TRP A 571 25.58 -30.44 4.15
C TRP A 571 26.04 -29.77 2.86
N THR A 572 25.56 -30.29 1.74
CA THR A 572 25.75 -29.71 0.41
C THR A 572 24.47 -28.97 -0.01
N ARG A 573 24.62 -27.92 -0.82
CA ARG A 573 23.49 -27.27 -1.50
C ARG A 573 23.44 -27.67 -2.98
N PRO A 574 22.25 -27.80 -3.58
CA PRO A 574 22.11 -27.90 -5.02
C PRO A 574 22.82 -26.75 -5.76
N TYR A 575 23.37 -27.10 -6.92
CA TYR A 575 24.16 -26.19 -7.75
C TYR A 575 23.31 -25.02 -8.29
N LEU A 576 22.08 -25.33 -8.71
CA LEU A 576 21.08 -24.38 -9.18
C LEU A 576 20.06 -24.10 -8.06
N GLY A 577 19.87 -22.82 -7.75
CA GLY A 577 18.87 -22.35 -6.79
C GLY A 577 19.33 -21.10 -6.03
N VAL A 578 18.38 -20.29 -5.58
CA VAL A 578 18.62 -19.07 -4.79
C VAL A 578 17.87 -19.15 -3.46
N PHE A 579 18.50 -18.71 -2.37
CA PHE A 579 17.88 -18.62 -1.05
C PHE A 579 18.57 -17.55 -0.21
N ARG A 580 17.92 -17.14 0.88
CA ARG A 580 18.33 -16.09 1.82
C ARG A 580 19.29 -16.64 2.88
N LYS A 581 18.86 -17.70 3.56
CA LYS A 581 19.55 -18.32 4.70
C LYS A 581 19.24 -19.82 4.81
N TYR A 582 20.12 -20.53 5.47
CA TYR A 582 19.80 -21.81 6.12
C TYR A 582 19.27 -21.53 7.52
N VAL A 583 18.30 -22.33 7.94
CA VAL A 583 17.84 -22.39 9.34
C VAL A 583 18.16 -23.77 9.87
N VAL A 584 18.95 -23.84 10.93
CA VAL A 584 19.37 -25.07 11.61
C VAL A 584 18.56 -25.20 12.89
N GLU A 585 17.80 -26.28 12.98
CA GLU A 585 16.90 -26.55 14.10
C GLU A 585 17.32 -27.84 14.81
N MET A 586 17.18 -27.85 16.13
CA MET A 586 17.37 -29.05 16.94
C MET A 586 16.08 -29.43 17.67
N PHE A 587 15.84 -30.73 17.75
CA PHE A 587 14.79 -31.35 18.55
C PHE A 587 15.43 -32.26 19.57
N TYR A 588 15.15 -32.01 20.85
CA TYR A 588 15.58 -32.84 21.98
C TYR A 588 14.59 -32.68 23.13
N PHE A 589 14.61 -33.60 24.08
CA PHE A 589 13.89 -33.43 25.33
C PHE A 589 14.68 -32.51 26.26
N ASN A 590 14.14 -31.36 26.61
CA ASN A 590 14.79 -30.39 27.50
C ASN A 590 14.39 -30.67 28.96
N PRO A 591 15.34 -31.08 29.83
CA PRO A 591 15.02 -31.43 31.21
C PRO A 591 14.59 -30.23 32.07
N THR A 592 14.90 -28.99 31.66
CA THR A 592 14.53 -27.77 32.40
C THR A 592 13.08 -27.36 32.13
N THR A 593 12.59 -27.54 30.90
CA THR A 593 11.21 -27.20 30.51
C THR A 593 10.25 -28.39 30.50
N MET A 594 10.78 -29.63 30.58
CA MET A 594 10.03 -30.88 30.46
C MET A 594 9.27 -31.01 29.13
N THR A 595 9.77 -30.37 28.06
CA THR A 595 9.17 -30.37 26.71
C THR A 595 10.15 -30.91 25.67
N SER A 596 9.60 -31.38 24.54
CA SER A 596 10.37 -31.72 23.34
C SER A 596 9.76 -31.04 22.12
N GLU A 597 10.44 -30.02 21.61
CA GLU A 597 9.99 -29.20 20.48
C GLU A 597 11.16 -28.90 19.53
N TRP A 598 10.84 -28.47 18.31
CA TRP A 598 11.85 -28.00 17.36
C TRP A 598 12.24 -26.57 17.73
N THR A 599 13.53 -26.35 17.97
CA THR A 599 14.09 -25.05 18.35
C THR A 599 15.12 -24.61 17.33
N THR A 600 14.97 -23.38 16.82
CA THR A 600 15.98 -22.76 15.95
C THR A 600 17.24 -22.46 16.75
N TYR A 601 18.37 -23.02 16.31
CA TYR A 601 19.66 -22.85 16.98
C TYR A 601 20.59 -21.90 16.22
N TYR A 602 20.62 -21.99 14.89
CA TYR A 602 21.38 -21.06 14.04
C TYR A 602 20.62 -20.64 12.79
N GLU A 603 20.80 -19.38 12.42
CA GLU A 603 20.50 -18.88 11.08
C GLU A 603 21.82 -18.56 10.37
N ILE A 604 22.06 -19.19 9.22
CA ILE A 604 23.32 -19.06 8.48
C ILE A 604 23.01 -18.42 7.13
N ALA A 605 23.48 -17.20 6.90
CA ALA A 605 23.26 -16.51 5.62
C ALA A 605 23.79 -17.33 4.43
N ALA A 606 23.09 -17.26 3.30
CA ALA A 606 23.52 -17.96 2.08
C ALA A 606 24.86 -17.40 1.57
N THR A 607 25.80 -18.29 1.24
CA THR A 607 27.11 -17.98 0.65
C THR A 607 27.29 -18.67 -0.71
N VAL A 608 28.36 -18.34 -1.42
CA VAL A 608 28.76 -19.00 -2.69
C VAL A 608 29.13 -20.48 -2.50
N SER A 609 29.57 -20.87 -1.29
CA SER A 609 30.07 -22.22 -0.99
C SER A 609 29.02 -23.30 -1.22
N LEU A 610 29.42 -24.36 -1.93
CA LEU A 610 28.58 -25.54 -2.19
C LEU A 610 28.37 -26.41 -0.93
N THR A 611 29.33 -26.38 -0.01
CA THR A 611 29.25 -27.08 1.27
C THR A 611 29.17 -26.06 2.40
N ALA A 612 28.27 -26.28 3.34
CA ALA A 612 28.16 -25.51 4.58
C ALA A 612 28.25 -26.47 5.78
N SER A 613 28.87 -26.00 6.86
CA SER A 613 29.01 -26.77 8.09
C SER A 613 28.86 -25.88 9.31
N VAL A 614 28.37 -26.45 10.41
CA VAL A 614 28.22 -25.75 11.68
C VAL A 614 28.58 -26.66 12.84
N ARG A 615 29.32 -26.10 13.80
CA ARG A 615 29.66 -26.77 15.06
C ARG A 615 28.58 -26.46 16.09
N ILE A 616 27.95 -27.50 16.62
CA ILE A 616 27.00 -27.41 17.73
C ILE A 616 27.72 -27.87 18.99
N ALA A 617 27.60 -27.09 20.06
CA ALA A 617 28.26 -27.33 21.34
C ALA A 617 27.25 -27.25 22.49
N ASN A 618 27.71 -27.54 23.72
CA ASN A 618 26.90 -27.56 24.94
C ASN A 618 25.72 -28.55 24.89
N LEU A 619 25.89 -29.65 24.15
CA LEU A 619 24.94 -30.76 24.15
C LEU A 619 25.03 -31.57 25.45
N LEU A 620 23.90 -32.11 25.91
CA LEU A 620 23.83 -33.01 27.04
C LEU A 620 24.47 -34.37 26.68
N PRO A 621 25.25 -34.99 27.57
CA PRO A 621 25.88 -36.29 27.31
C PRO A 621 24.90 -37.45 27.43
N ALA A 622 25.12 -38.52 26.67
CA ALA A 622 24.22 -39.67 26.59
C ALA A 622 22.75 -39.27 26.35
N TRP A 623 22.50 -38.32 25.45
CA TRP A 623 21.19 -37.74 25.17
C TRP A 623 20.84 -37.88 23.68
N TYR A 624 19.53 -37.91 23.38
CA TYR A 624 19.03 -38.02 22.01
C TYR A 624 18.73 -36.64 21.41
N TYR A 625 19.28 -36.40 20.22
CA TYR A 625 19.05 -35.21 19.42
C TYR A 625 18.60 -35.60 18.01
N ASN A 626 17.72 -34.79 17.42
CA ASN A 626 17.43 -34.82 15.99
C ASN A 626 17.70 -33.42 15.41
N PHE A 627 18.45 -33.34 14.33
CA PHE A 627 18.83 -32.08 13.69
C PHE A 627 18.16 -31.95 12.32
N ARG A 628 17.69 -30.75 12.02
CA ARG A 628 17.09 -30.36 10.74
C ARG A 628 17.83 -29.16 10.18
N VAL A 629 18.00 -29.12 8.86
CA VAL A 629 18.45 -27.93 8.14
C VAL A 629 17.46 -27.64 7.03
N THR A 630 16.96 -26.41 6.97
CA THR A 630 16.04 -25.94 5.91
C THR A 630 16.64 -24.76 5.16
N MET A 631 16.28 -24.60 3.88
CA MET A 631 16.56 -23.40 3.09
C MET A 631 15.35 -22.48 3.09
N VAL A 632 15.56 -21.18 3.27
CA VAL A 632 14.51 -20.15 3.27
C VAL A 632 14.77 -19.12 2.18
N THR A 633 13.75 -18.78 1.37
CA THR A 633 13.88 -17.84 0.23
C THR A 633 13.87 -16.36 0.63
N TRP A 634 14.00 -15.47 -0.35
CA TRP A 634 13.78 -14.03 -0.22
C TRP A 634 12.32 -13.61 -0.57
N GLY A 635 11.43 -14.59 -0.74
CA GLY A 635 10.05 -14.36 -1.12
C GLY A 635 9.23 -13.72 0.00
N ASP A 636 8.16 -13.04 -0.39
CA ASP A 636 7.14 -12.51 0.50
C ASP A 636 5.80 -13.17 0.08
N PRO A 637 5.27 -14.18 0.82
CA PRO A 637 5.81 -14.78 2.05
C PRO A 637 7.08 -15.63 1.83
N GLU A 638 7.87 -15.81 2.89
CA GLU A 638 9.05 -16.67 2.85
C GLU A 638 8.65 -18.13 2.60
N LEU A 639 9.27 -18.77 1.60
CA LEU A 639 9.10 -20.19 1.34
C LEU A 639 10.27 -20.97 1.94
N SER A 640 9.95 -22.07 2.62
CA SER A 640 10.88 -23.12 3.03
C SER A 640 10.62 -24.40 2.24
N CYS A 641 11.68 -25.13 1.89
CA CYS A 641 11.54 -26.39 1.13
C CYS A 641 11.04 -27.55 2.00
N CYS A 642 10.22 -28.40 1.37
CA CYS A 642 9.69 -29.66 1.84
C CYS A 642 10.78 -30.71 2.18
N ASP A 643 10.38 -31.73 2.94
CA ASP A 643 11.17 -32.87 3.41
C ASP A 643 12.53 -32.49 3.97
N SER A 644 12.46 -31.99 5.20
CA SER A 644 13.62 -31.78 6.05
C SER A 644 14.46 -33.05 6.16
N SER A 645 15.62 -33.04 5.50
CA SER A 645 16.71 -33.96 5.80
C SER A 645 17.00 -33.87 7.30
N THR A 646 16.62 -34.91 8.02
CA THR A 646 16.71 -34.99 9.47
C THR A 646 17.73 -36.05 9.83
N ILE A 647 18.61 -35.73 10.78
CA ILE A 647 19.64 -36.65 11.24
C ILE A 647 19.58 -36.81 12.75
N SER A 648 19.31 -38.03 13.19
CA SER A 648 19.24 -38.40 14.60
C SER A 648 20.59 -38.87 15.12
N PHE A 649 20.94 -38.42 16.32
CA PHE A 649 22.21 -38.72 16.97
C PHE A 649 22.05 -38.88 18.48
N ILE A 650 22.87 -39.75 19.06
CA ILE A 650 22.98 -39.92 20.51
C ILE A 650 24.40 -39.51 20.90
N THR A 651 24.52 -38.52 21.77
CA THR A 651 25.82 -38.05 22.26
C THR A 651 26.55 -39.14 23.04
N ALA A 652 27.88 -39.13 22.98
CA ALA A 652 28.70 -40.02 23.80
C ALA A 652 28.48 -39.73 25.31
N PRO A 653 28.60 -40.73 26.19
CA PRO A 653 28.60 -40.49 27.62
C PRO A 653 29.89 -39.78 28.06
N VAL A 654 29.85 -39.08 29.19
CA VAL A 654 31.07 -38.58 29.87
C VAL A 654 31.84 -39.77 30.46
N ALA A 655 33.16 -39.65 30.64
CA ALA A 655 33.92 -40.66 31.37
C ALA A 655 33.53 -40.62 32.86
N PRO A 656 33.08 -41.72 33.48
CA PRO A 656 32.77 -41.73 34.92
C PRO A 656 34.07 -41.62 35.74
N GLU A 657 33.98 -41.11 36.97
CA GLU A 657 35.12 -40.94 37.86
C GLU A 657 35.06 -41.93 39.04
N ILE A 658 36.11 -42.73 39.25
CA ILE A 658 36.15 -43.73 40.33
C ILE A 658 36.49 -43.02 41.65
N THR A 659 35.49 -42.82 42.51
CA THR A 659 35.61 -42.03 43.75
C THR A 659 36.22 -42.85 44.90
N SER A 660 35.63 -43.99 45.26
CA SER A 660 36.19 -44.89 46.30
C SER A 660 36.45 -46.31 45.80
N VAL A 661 37.48 -46.93 46.37
CA VAL A 661 37.76 -48.37 46.22
C VAL A 661 38.20 -48.94 47.56
N GLU A 662 37.45 -49.93 48.05
CA GLU A 662 37.65 -50.56 49.36
C GLU A 662 37.70 -52.08 49.22
N TYR A 663 38.60 -52.74 49.94
CA TYR A 663 38.76 -54.19 49.88
C TYR A 663 38.59 -54.82 51.26
N PHE A 664 37.52 -55.60 51.44
CA PHE A 664 37.18 -56.24 52.70
C PHE A 664 36.53 -57.62 52.46
N ASN A 665 36.76 -58.59 53.35
CA ASN A 665 36.20 -59.95 53.26
C ASN A 665 36.38 -60.65 51.89
N SER A 666 37.50 -60.42 51.20
CA SER A 666 37.80 -60.95 49.86
C SER A 666 36.91 -60.40 48.72
N LEU A 667 36.22 -59.29 48.96
CA LEU A 667 35.43 -58.56 47.98
C LEU A 667 35.97 -57.14 47.81
N LEU A 668 36.03 -56.69 46.56
CA LEU A 668 36.39 -55.32 46.20
C LEU A 668 35.12 -54.51 45.94
N TYR A 669 34.90 -53.49 46.74
CA TYR A 669 33.84 -52.50 46.60
C TYR A 669 34.40 -51.32 45.81
N ILE A 670 33.71 -50.93 44.75
CA ILE A 670 34.07 -49.80 43.88
C ILE A 670 32.85 -48.88 43.81
N SER A 671 33.06 -47.58 44.00
CA SER A 671 32.07 -46.55 43.72
C SER A 671 32.60 -45.56 42.68
N TRP A 672 31.68 -44.92 41.96
CA TRP A 672 32.00 -43.88 40.98
C TRP A 672 30.94 -42.78 40.96
N THR A 673 31.27 -41.65 40.36
CA THR A 673 30.33 -40.58 40.02
C THR A 673 30.25 -40.41 38.50
N TYR A 674 29.20 -39.74 38.02
CA TYR A 674 28.99 -39.47 36.60
C TYR A 674 28.21 -38.17 36.43
N GLY A 675 28.82 -37.20 35.74
CA GLY A 675 28.31 -35.83 35.72
C GLY A 675 28.37 -35.17 37.10
N ASP A 676 27.58 -34.12 37.27
CA ASP A 676 27.44 -33.40 38.54
C ASP A 676 26.35 -34.07 39.41
N ASP A 677 26.29 -33.74 40.71
CA ASP A 677 25.35 -34.31 41.69
C ASP A 677 23.85 -34.14 41.35
N THR A 678 23.53 -33.30 40.36
CA THR A 678 22.17 -33.03 39.85
C THR A 678 21.82 -33.78 38.56
N THR A 679 22.70 -34.65 38.06
CA THR A 679 22.54 -35.32 36.75
C THR A 679 21.46 -36.40 36.78
N ASP A 680 20.23 -36.04 36.38
CA ASP A 680 19.14 -37.01 36.23
C ASP A 680 19.33 -37.91 35.01
N LEU A 681 19.35 -39.22 35.24
CA LEU A 681 19.48 -40.27 34.21
C LEU A 681 18.13 -40.79 33.70
N SER A 682 17.00 -40.28 34.19
CA SER A 682 15.64 -40.71 33.81
C SER A 682 15.44 -40.74 32.29
N HIS A 683 15.67 -39.61 31.62
CA HIS A 683 15.55 -39.39 30.17
C HIS A 683 16.86 -39.65 29.39
N SER A 684 17.95 -40.02 30.07
CA SER A 684 19.22 -40.35 29.42
C SER A 684 19.14 -41.68 28.64
N ARG A 685 19.89 -41.74 27.52
CA ARG A 685 20.15 -42.93 26.69
C ARG A 685 21.27 -43.83 27.24
N MET A 686 21.66 -43.60 28.50
CA MET A 686 22.54 -44.49 29.25
C MET A 686 21.89 -45.86 29.46
N LEU A 687 22.60 -46.94 29.14
CA LEU A 687 22.10 -48.32 29.23
C LEU A 687 22.58 -49.03 30.49
N HIS A 688 23.91 -49.10 30.69
CA HIS A 688 24.55 -49.81 31.80
C HIS A 688 25.99 -49.35 32.00
N TRP A 689 26.56 -49.65 33.17
CA TRP A 689 27.99 -49.50 33.44
C TRP A 689 28.70 -50.83 33.25
N MET A 690 29.90 -50.81 32.67
CA MET A 690 30.78 -51.98 32.58
C MET A 690 32.02 -51.75 33.45
N VAL A 691 32.08 -52.44 34.58
CA VAL A 691 33.23 -52.40 35.49
C VAL A 691 34.20 -53.51 35.10
N VAL A 692 35.47 -53.16 34.88
CA VAL A 692 36.52 -54.08 34.43
C VAL A 692 37.71 -53.99 35.38
N ALA A 693 38.09 -55.14 35.95
CA ALA A 693 39.32 -55.32 36.69
C ALA A 693 40.30 -56.14 35.84
N GLU A 694 41.39 -55.51 35.43
CA GLU A 694 42.43 -56.10 34.57
C GLU A 694 43.70 -56.34 35.38
N GLY A 695 43.89 -57.59 35.80
CA GLY A 695 45.13 -58.12 36.38
C GLY A 695 45.58 -59.36 35.61
N LYS A 696 46.14 -60.37 36.28
CA LYS A 696 46.47 -61.67 35.64
C LYS A 696 45.27 -62.38 35.01
N LYS A 697 44.06 -62.08 35.48
CA LYS A 697 42.79 -62.45 34.84
C LYS A 697 41.95 -61.19 34.69
N LYS A 698 41.28 -61.04 33.55
CA LYS A 698 40.36 -59.93 33.26
C LYS A 698 38.97 -60.30 33.74
N ILE A 699 38.45 -59.58 34.73
CA ILE A 699 37.12 -59.78 35.30
C ILE A 699 36.25 -58.60 34.89
N LYS A 700 35.06 -58.88 34.34
CA LYS A 700 34.09 -57.87 33.91
C LYS A 700 32.78 -58.07 34.67
N LYS A 701 32.13 -56.97 35.04
CA LYS A 701 30.78 -56.96 35.64
C LYS A 701 29.95 -55.85 35.02
N SER A 702 28.76 -56.21 34.52
CA SER A 702 27.75 -55.23 34.10
C SER A 702 26.93 -54.79 35.32
N VAL A 703 26.60 -53.51 35.41
CA VAL A 703 25.84 -52.88 36.49
C VAL A 703 24.75 -51.99 35.89
N THR A 704 23.55 -52.02 36.48
CA THR A 704 22.39 -51.25 36.02
C THR A 704 22.65 -49.74 36.08
N ARG A 705 22.12 -48.97 35.11
CA ARG A 705 22.43 -47.54 34.96
C ARG A 705 22.18 -46.68 36.22
N ASN A 706 21.19 -47.03 37.04
CA ASN A 706 20.83 -46.30 38.27
C ASN A 706 21.75 -46.60 39.47
N VAL A 707 22.74 -47.48 39.32
CA VAL A 707 23.60 -47.94 40.43
C VAL A 707 25.06 -47.61 40.12
N MET A 708 25.65 -46.68 40.88
CA MET A 708 27.04 -46.25 40.73
C MET A 708 28.01 -47.00 41.67
N THR A 709 27.67 -48.23 42.06
CA THR A 709 28.51 -49.08 42.92
C THR A 709 28.60 -50.50 42.37
N ALA A 710 29.75 -51.14 42.58
CA ALA A 710 30.00 -52.51 42.18
C ALA A 710 30.78 -53.29 43.25
N ILE A 711 30.46 -54.58 43.35
CA ILE A 711 31.21 -55.54 44.16
C ILE A 711 31.83 -56.57 43.21
N LEU A 712 33.15 -56.72 43.25
CA LEU A 712 33.92 -57.70 42.49
C LEU A 712 34.57 -58.72 43.43
N SER A 713 34.53 -60.01 43.06
CA SER A 713 35.33 -61.04 43.71
C SER A 713 36.64 -61.21 42.94
N LEU A 714 37.75 -60.78 43.54
CA LEU A 714 39.08 -60.76 42.91
C LEU A 714 40.07 -61.57 43.76
N PRO A 715 40.95 -62.41 43.16
CA PRO A 715 41.96 -63.13 43.92
C PRO A 715 42.98 -62.18 44.59
N PRO A 716 43.29 -62.39 45.89
CA PRO A 716 44.23 -61.55 46.65
C PRO A 716 45.69 -61.76 46.23
N GLY A 717 46.52 -60.74 46.42
CA GLY A 717 47.96 -60.78 46.15
C GLY A 717 48.38 -60.32 44.75
N ASP A 718 47.42 -59.96 43.89
CA ASP A 718 47.64 -59.39 42.55
C ASP A 718 47.35 -57.88 42.50
N ILE A 719 47.85 -57.23 41.45
CA ILE A 719 47.56 -55.84 41.09
C ILE A 719 46.52 -55.83 39.96
N TYR A 720 45.52 -54.95 40.07
CA TYR A 720 44.46 -54.78 39.10
C TYR A 720 44.35 -53.33 38.64
N ASN A 721 44.24 -53.13 37.34
CA ASN A 721 43.79 -51.88 36.74
C ASN A 721 42.25 -51.89 36.72
N LEU A 722 41.64 -50.98 37.47
CA LEU A 722 40.20 -50.82 37.51
C LEU A 722 39.78 -49.74 36.52
N SER A 723 38.76 -50.05 35.72
CA SER A 723 38.06 -49.09 34.87
C SER A 723 36.56 -49.26 35.02
N VAL A 724 35.84 -48.14 34.93
CA VAL A 724 34.38 -48.11 34.78
C VAL A 724 34.09 -47.49 33.42
N THR A 725 33.36 -48.20 32.58
CA THR A 725 32.93 -47.71 31.26
C THR A 725 31.44 -47.40 31.29
N ALA A 726 31.08 -46.19 30.88
CA ALA A 726 29.71 -45.79 30.60
C ALA A 726 29.32 -46.27 29.19
N CYS A 727 28.18 -46.96 29.02
CA CYS A 727 27.73 -47.52 27.75
C CYS A 727 26.35 -46.98 27.34
N THR A 728 26.24 -46.44 26.12
CA THR A 728 24.98 -46.10 25.43
C THR A 728 24.75 -47.04 24.25
N GLU A 729 23.67 -46.86 23.50
CA GLU A 729 23.33 -47.66 22.31
C GLU A 729 24.38 -47.60 21.19
N ARG A 730 25.12 -46.48 21.06
CA ARG A 730 26.02 -46.21 19.93
C ARG A 730 27.44 -45.80 20.34
N GLY A 731 27.74 -45.71 21.63
CA GLY A 731 29.04 -45.24 22.10
C GLY A 731 29.32 -45.65 23.55
N SER A 732 30.58 -45.52 23.93
CA SER A 732 31.03 -45.80 25.28
C SER A 732 32.21 -44.92 25.66
N ASN A 733 32.33 -44.57 26.94
CA ASN A 733 33.44 -43.76 27.45
C ASN A 733 33.94 -44.34 28.78
N THR A 734 35.25 -44.41 28.96
CA THR A 734 35.89 -45.14 30.06
C THR A 734 36.58 -44.20 31.02
N SER A 735 36.45 -44.46 32.32
CA SER A 735 37.14 -43.75 33.38
C SER A 735 38.65 -43.73 33.20
N MET A 736 39.34 -42.81 33.87
CA MET A 736 40.77 -43.00 34.13
C MET A 736 41.00 -44.32 34.87
N LEU A 737 42.14 -44.97 34.60
CA LEU A 737 42.50 -46.25 35.20
C LEU A 737 42.94 -46.05 36.65
N ARG A 738 42.31 -46.76 37.58
CA ARG A 738 42.70 -46.76 39.01
C ARG A 738 43.40 -48.06 39.36
N LEU A 739 44.70 -47.99 39.63
CA LEU A 739 45.53 -49.14 39.97
C LEU A 739 45.36 -49.50 41.45
N VAL A 740 45.04 -50.77 41.74
CA VAL A 740 44.79 -51.25 43.10
C VAL A 740 45.55 -52.57 43.35
N LYS A 741 46.31 -52.59 44.45
CA LYS A 741 47.13 -53.73 44.89
C LYS A 741 46.43 -54.44 46.05
N LEU A 742 45.98 -55.68 45.84
CA LEU A 742 45.28 -56.44 46.87
C LEU A 742 46.30 -57.14 47.79
N GLY A 743 46.24 -56.85 49.10
CA GLY A 743 47.13 -57.45 50.09
C GLY A 743 47.07 -58.98 50.11
N LYS A 744 48.22 -59.62 50.31
CA LYS A 744 48.28 -61.09 50.50
C LYS A 744 47.56 -61.46 51.80
N LYS A 745 46.82 -62.57 51.77
CA LYS A 745 46.20 -63.16 52.96
C LYS A 745 47.29 -63.45 54.00
N ARG A 746 47.15 -62.94 55.24
CA ARG A 746 48.12 -63.16 56.32
C ARG A 746 48.13 -64.66 56.70
N THR A 747 49.11 -65.40 56.20
CA THR A 747 49.33 -66.80 56.60
C THR A 747 50.08 -66.81 57.92
N GLN A 748 49.38 -67.05 59.04
CA GLN A 748 50.06 -67.44 60.27
C GLN A 748 50.63 -68.86 60.06
N VAL A 749 51.96 -68.96 59.95
CA VAL A 749 52.66 -70.24 59.87
C VAL A 749 53.04 -70.64 61.30
N CYS A 750 52.32 -71.59 61.88
CA CYS A 750 52.77 -72.26 63.10
C CYS A 750 53.89 -73.24 62.72
N VAL A 751 55.10 -72.99 63.20
CA VAL A 751 56.21 -73.95 63.15
C VAL A 751 56.24 -74.70 64.47
N CYS A 752 55.93 -75.99 64.46
CA CYS A 752 56.16 -76.88 65.59
C CYS A 752 57.51 -77.58 65.38
N GLU A 753 58.52 -77.20 66.16
CA GLU A 753 59.84 -77.84 66.14
C GLU A 753 59.85 -79.07 67.06
N ASN A 754 59.93 -80.26 66.48
CA ASN A 754 59.98 -81.52 67.23
C ASN A 754 61.43 -81.83 67.65
N HIS A 755 61.75 -81.62 68.93
CA HIS A 755 62.97 -82.16 69.54
C HIS A 755 62.68 -83.45 70.32
N CYS A 756 63.16 -84.58 69.80
CA CYS A 756 63.22 -85.83 70.55
C CYS A 756 64.43 -85.84 71.51
N ALA A 757 64.21 -85.52 72.80
CA ALA A 757 64.72 -86.25 73.98
C ALA A 757 64.70 -85.41 75.28
N GLY A 758 63.82 -85.74 76.21
CA GLY A 758 64.01 -85.48 77.65
C GLY A 758 63.58 -84.12 78.24
N ARG A 759 62.52 -84.14 79.06
CA ARG A 759 62.04 -83.11 80.02
C ARG A 759 61.50 -81.77 79.47
N THR A 760 60.17 -81.72 79.41
CA THR A 760 59.29 -80.59 79.79
C THR A 760 59.88 -79.16 79.93
N ARG A 761 59.65 -78.33 78.90
CA ARG A 761 58.89 -77.05 78.97
C ARG A 761 58.72 -76.49 77.55
N VAL A 762 57.51 -76.02 77.21
CA VAL A 762 57.26 -75.26 75.97
C VAL A 762 57.08 -73.80 76.33
N CYS A 763 57.95 -72.93 75.81
CA CYS A 763 57.70 -71.50 75.75
C CYS A 763 57.21 -71.15 74.33
N VAL A 764 56.06 -70.49 74.23
CA VAL A 764 55.54 -69.98 72.95
C VAL A 764 56.01 -68.53 72.81
N SER A 765 56.88 -68.26 71.83
CA SER A 765 57.22 -66.89 71.40
C SER A 765 56.49 -66.56 70.10
N TRP A 766 55.86 -65.38 70.07
CA TRP A 766 55.16 -64.86 68.89
C TRP A 766 56.08 -63.91 68.14
N PHE A 767 56.25 -64.12 66.83
CA PHE A 767 56.85 -63.12 65.93
C PHE A 767 55.78 -62.55 65.00
N SER A 768 55.45 -61.26 65.17
CA SER A 768 54.78 -60.49 64.12
C SER A 768 55.83 -60.02 63.12
N MET A 769 55.82 -60.56 61.90
CA MET A 769 56.53 -59.95 60.79
C MET A 769 55.59 -58.94 60.10
N ASP A 770 55.67 -57.70 60.56
CA ASP A 770 55.07 -56.56 59.88
C ASP A 770 56.03 -56.05 58.79
N PHE A 771 55.77 -56.46 57.54
CA PHE A 771 56.34 -55.79 56.38
C PHE A 771 55.57 -54.51 56.09
N SER A 772 55.90 -53.47 56.86
CA SER A 772 55.66 -52.07 56.50
C SER A 772 56.69 -51.65 55.46
N THR A 773 56.25 -51.33 54.25
CA THR A 773 57.00 -50.48 53.31
C THR A 773 56.01 -49.71 52.44
N GLN A 774 56.36 -48.43 52.24
CA GLN A 774 55.73 -47.33 51.50
C GLN A 774 54.92 -47.73 50.26
#